data_AF-A0A7D5VXB3-F1
#
_entry.id   AF-A0A7D5VXB3-F1
#
_cell.length_a   1.000
_cell.length_b   1.000
_cell.length_c   1.000
_cell.angle_alpha   90.00
_cell.angle_beta   90.00
_cell.angle_gamma   90.00
#
_symmetry.space_group_name_H-M   'P 1'
#
loop_
_entity.id
_entity.type
_entity.pdbx_description
1 polymer ?
#
loop_
_entity_poly.entity_id
_entity_poly.type
_entity_poly.pdbx_seq_one_letter_code
_entity_poly.pdbx_strand_id
1 'polypeptide(L)'
;MNGFFSSVPPARDWFYGVRTFGASMIALYIALLMQLPRPYWAMATVYIVSSPFVGPTSSKALYRAVGTLLGAGGAIFLVPPLVQSPLLLSIAVALWTGTLLFLSLNLRTANNYVLMLAGYTLPMIALAVVDNPLAVFDVASSRAQEICLGIVCAAVVGAIFWPRRLAPVVVGATGNWFTEAIRYSDTYLARDASADKVGGMRGAMVTTFNSLELMIGQLAHEGAGPHTLKNARELRGRMIHLLPVIDALDDALVALEGRAPAQFAQLQPVLEAAREWLKGTADSASVAHWATLHEQIGRLQPATAALDQRAELLLSNALYRLTEWADLWQDCCTLQHALRTDDAKPWRAVYRHWRLGRLTAFFDRGLMLYSVASTVLAIVVACGLWIGLGWNDGASAVILAAVACSFFAAMDDPAPQIYRFFFWTLMSVIFSSLYLFLVLPNLHDFPMLVLAFAVPFICIGTLTVQPRFYLGTLLTIVNTSTFISIQGAYDADFFTFLNSNLAGPAGLLFAFIWTLVMRPFGVELAAKRMTRFAWRDIVEMTEPATLAEHRQVGVQMLDRLMQHLPRLSQTGQDSGVALRDLRVGLNLLDLLAYMPRAGQQARERLNTVVEEVGAHYAACLRAGDRLHAPAALLRNMERARLALNLDELYERGDARTHLLHALSGLRLALLPGVEVMLEPAEQPQLPPGLDGAPL
;
A
#
# COMPACT_ATOMS: atom_id res chain seq x y z
N MET A 1 3.24 -2.48 -38.32
CA MET A 1 4.44 -1.82 -37.74
C MET A 1 4.13 -0.85 -36.58
N ASN A 2 2.86 -0.69 -36.14
CA ASN A 2 2.49 0.25 -35.06
C ASN A 2 2.64 -0.31 -33.63
N GLY A 3 2.94 -1.60 -33.46
CA GLY A 3 3.12 -2.23 -32.15
C GLY A 3 4.57 -2.26 -31.62
N PHE A 4 5.57 -2.05 -32.48
CA PHE A 4 6.97 -2.10 -32.07
C PHE A 4 7.43 -0.74 -31.51
N PHE A 5 7.05 0.37 -32.14
CA PHE A 5 7.39 1.72 -31.66
C PHE A 5 6.59 2.19 -30.44
N SER A 6 5.45 1.57 -30.13
CA SER A 6 4.75 1.82 -28.86
C SER A 6 5.45 1.18 -27.65
N SER A 7 6.44 0.30 -27.89
CA SER A 7 7.22 -0.37 -26.83
C SER A 7 8.59 0.27 -26.56
N VAL A 8 9.02 1.23 -27.40
CA VAL A 8 10.31 1.91 -27.23
C VAL A 8 10.20 2.96 -26.11
N PRO A 9 11.13 2.98 -25.14
CA PRO A 9 11.12 4.00 -24.09
C PRO A 9 11.15 5.41 -24.71
N PRO A 10 10.36 6.36 -24.20
CA PRO A 10 10.40 7.74 -24.68
C PRO A 10 11.80 8.33 -24.52
N ALA A 11 12.17 9.32 -25.35
CA ALA A 11 13.52 9.91 -25.37
C ALA A 11 14.03 10.37 -23.98
N ARG A 12 13.10 10.78 -23.11
CA ARG A 12 13.38 11.14 -21.71
C ARG A 12 13.97 10.00 -20.86
N ASP A 13 13.60 8.76 -21.12
CA ASP A 13 14.05 7.59 -20.38
C ASP A 13 15.46 7.18 -20.87
N TRP A 14 15.73 7.38 -22.17
CA TRP A 14 17.07 7.30 -22.76
C TRP A 14 18.04 8.29 -22.14
N PHE A 15 17.62 9.54 -21.97
CA PHE A 15 18.44 10.53 -21.30
C PHE A 15 18.78 10.14 -19.86
N TYR A 16 17.82 9.60 -19.11
CA TYR A 16 18.07 9.07 -17.77
C TYR A 16 19.08 7.91 -17.79
N GLY A 17 18.96 6.98 -18.75
CA GLY A 17 19.91 5.88 -18.92
C GLY A 17 21.33 6.37 -19.19
N VAL A 18 21.51 7.33 -20.12
CA VAL A 18 22.81 7.93 -20.44
C VAL A 18 23.41 8.66 -19.23
N ARG A 19 22.59 9.44 -18.51
CA ARG A 19 23.03 10.15 -17.30
C ARG A 19 23.51 9.19 -16.22
N THR A 20 22.73 8.15 -15.96
CA THR A 20 23.02 7.15 -14.93
C THR A 20 24.27 6.35 -15.31
N PHE A 21 24.41 6.00 -16.59
CA PHE A 21 25.62 5.38 -17.11
C PHE A 21 26.85 6.26 -16.91
N GLY A 22 26.79 7.54 -17.31
CA GLY A 22 27.89 8.49 -17.11
C GLY A 22 28.29 8.62 -15.64
N ALA A 23 27.32 8.75 -14.73
CA ALA A 23 27.57 8.75 -13.28
C ALA A 23 28.24 7.46 -12.80
N SER A 24 27.82 6.31 -13.32
CA SER A 24 28.37 5.00 -12.95
C SER A 24 29.81 4.82 -13.41
N MET A 25 30.15 5.31 -14.60
CA MET A 25 31.52 5.26 -15.14
C MET A 25 32.45 6.23 -14.42
N ILE A 26 31.96 7.42 -14.07
CA ILE A 26 32.72 8.36 -13.23
C ILE A 26 33.02 7.73 -11.85
N ALA A 27 32.03 7.11 -11.23
CA ALA A 27 32.20 6.42 -9.95
C ALA A 27 33.23 5.27 -10.06
N LEU A 28 33.13 4.47 -11.13
CA LEU A 28 34.06 3.38 -11.40
C LEU A 28 35.49 3.90 -11.60
N TYR A 29 35.65 4.97 -12.39
CA TYR A 29 36.95 5.59 -12.65
C TYR A 29 37.62 6.10 -11.38
N ILE A 30 36.87 6.83 -10.55
CA ILE A 30 37.40 7.34 -9.27
C ILE A 30 37.74 6.19 -8.33
N ALA A 31 36.91 5.15 -8.28
CA ALA A 31 37.16 3.97 -7.45
C ALA A 31 38.45 3.24 -7.84
N LEU A 32 38.72 3.12 -9.15
CA LEU A 32 39.96 2.56 -9.70
C LEU A 32 41.17 3.45 -9.37
N LEU A 33 41.05 4.77 -9.48
CA LEU A 33 42.11 5.71 -9.10
C LEU A 33 42.44 5.65 -7.61
N MET A 34 41.44 5.46 -6.75
CA MET A 34 41.60 5.27 -5.32
C MET A 34 42.10 3.87 -4.94
N GLN A 35 42.31 2.97 -5.91
CA GLN A 35 42.71 1.58 -5.72
C GLN A 35 41.79 0.83 -4.74
N LEU A 36 40.49 1.10 -4.81
CA LEU A 36 39.51 0.39 -4.00
C LEU A 36 39.44 -1.08 -4.44
N PRO A 37 39.31 -2.03 -3.49
CA PRO A 37 39.41 -3.46 -3.80
C PRO A 37 38.26 -3.96 -4.69
N ARG A 38 37.06 -3.35 -4.59
CA ARG A 38 35.86 -3.80 -5.32
C ARG A 38 35.13 -2.61 -5.97
N PRO A 39 35.72 -1.98 -7.00
CA PRO A 39 35.20 -0.74 -7.59
C PRO A 39 33.82 -0.90 -8.25
N TYR A 40 33.42 -2.14 -8.58
CA TYR A 40 32.09 -2.46 -9.09
C TYR A 40 30.95 -2.11 -8.11
N TRP A 41 31.19 -2.06 -6.78
CA TRP A 41 30.16 -1.62 -5.82
C TRP A 41 29.81 -0.15 -5.96
N ALA A 42 30.78 0.70 -6.31
CA ALA A 42 30.53 2.12 -6.58
C ALA A 42 29.62 2.27 -7.81
N MET A 43 29.94 1.56 -8.89
CA MET A 43 29.15 1.50 -10.11
C MET A 43 27.71 0.99 -9.86
N ALA A 44 27.56 -0.15 -9.20
CA ALA A 44 26.26 -0.74 -8.89
C ALA A 44 25.41 0.17 -7.98
N THR A 45 26.06 0.87 -7.05
CA THR A 45 25.39 1.82 -6.15
C THR A 45 24.74 2.97 -6.90
N VAL A 46 25.42 3.52 -7.92
CA VAL A 46 24.85 4.57 -8.77
C VAL A 46 23.52 4.14 -9.38
N TYR A 47 23.46 2.92 -9.95
CA TYR A 47 22.22 2.41 -10.56
C TYR A 47 21.10 2.15 -9.56
N ILE A 48 21.42 1.68 -8.35
CA ILE A 48 20.40 1.40 -7.33
C ILE A 48 19.81 2.70 -6.75
N VAL A 49 20.65 3.71 -6.54
CA VAL A 49 20.23 4.97 -5.92
C VAL A 49 19.61 5.92 -6.94
N SER A 50 20.08 5.91 -8.19
CA SER A 50 19.56 6.80 -9.23
C SER A 50 18.08 6.54 -9.51
N SER A 51 17.30 7.61 -9.50
CA SER A 51 15.89 7.61 -9.91
C SER A 51 15.66 8.76 -10.90
N PRO A 52 14.62 8.70 -11.75
CA PRO A 52 14.26 9.81 -12.63
C PRO A 52 13.97 11.12 -11.90
N PHE A 53 13.65 11.06 -10.60
CA PHE A 53 13.32 12.21 -9.75
C PHE A 53 14.34 12.41 -8.63
N VAL A 54 14.52 13.66 -8.21
CA VAL A 54 15.51 14.07 -7.21
C VAL A 54 15.17 13.54 -5.82
N GLY A 55 13.92 13.63 -5.37
CA GLY A 55 13.50 13.19 -4.03
C GLY A 55 13.73 11.70 -3.78
N PRO A 56 13.27 10.80 -4.65
CA PRO A 56 13.57 9.38 -4.56
C PRO A 56 15.08 9.06 -4.62
N THR A 57 15.86 9.82 -5.41
CA THR A 57 17.32 9.63 -5.48
C THR A 57 17.99 10.00 -4.15
N SER A 58 17.64 11.16 -3.59
CA SER A 58 18.18 11.66 -2.32
C SER A 58 17.82 10.76 -1.13
N SER A 59 16.54 10.36 -1.03
CA SER A 59 16.10 9.44 0.03
C SER A 59 16.78 8.07 -0.07
N LYS A 60 16.83 7.45 -1.26
CA LYS A 60 17.55 6.18 -1.47
C LYS A 60 19.04 6.29 -1.16
N ALA A 61 19.69 7.40 -1.51
CA ALA A 61 21.09 7.67 -1.21
C ALA A 61 21.33 7.64 0.31
N LEU A 62 20.56 8.45 1.05
CA LEU A 62 20.65 8.54 2.50
C LEU A 62 20.39 7.17 3.14
N TYR A 63 19.32 6.50 2.73
CA TYR A 63 18.96 5.22 3.33
C TYR A 63 20.00 4.12 3.06
N ARG A 64 20.60 4.13 1.88
CA ARG A 64 21.67 3.19 1.53
C ARG A 64 22.93 3.46 2.34
N ALA A 65 23.34 4.72 2.51
CA ALA A 65 24.49 5.07 3.33
C ALA A 65 24.29 4.58 4.78
N VAL A 66 23.17 4.96 5.41
CA VAL A 66 22.88 4.58 6.80
C VAL A 66 22.75 3.06 6.95
N GLY A 67 22.01 2.39 6.07
CA GLY A 67 21.86 0.94 6.14
C GLY A 67 23.18 0.19 5.95
N THR A 68 24.05 0.68 5.06
CA THR A 68 25.37 0.06 4.83
C THR A 68 26.24 0.18 6.07
N LEU A 69 26.29 1.38 6.67
CA LEU A 69 27.06 1.63 7.89
C LEU A 69 26.57 0.79 9.06
N LEU A 70 25.25 0.65 9.23
CA LEU A 70 24.67 -0.22 10.27
C LEU A 70 24.99 -1.70 10.03
N GLY A 71 24.88 -2.19 8.79
CA GLY A 71 25.23 -3.57 8.45
C GLY A 71 26.73 -3.85 8.61
N ALA A 72 27.58 -2.92 8.19
CA ALA A 72 29.04 -2.98 8.36
C ALA A 72 29.45 -2.98 9.83
N GLY A 73 28.87 -2.07 10.64
CA GLY A 73 29.09 -2.04 12.08
C GLY A 73 28.65 -3.33 12.76
N GLY A 74 27.50 -3.87 12.37
CA GLY A 74 27.04 -5.17 12.88
C GLY A 74 27.97 -6.33 12.50
N ALA A 75 28.54 -6.35 11.29
CA ALA A 75 29.52 -7.36 10.89
C ALA A 75 30.81 -7.26 11.71
N ILE A 76 31.34 -6.05 11.93
CA ILE A 76 32.52 -5.82 12.78
C ILE A 76 32.25 -6.25 14.23
N PHE A 77 31.01 -6.09 14.71
CA PHE A 77 30.64 -6.48 16.07
C PHE A 77 30.45 -8.00 16.22
N LEU A 78 29.78 -8.66 15.26
CA LEU A 78 29.40 -10.08 15.38
C LEU A 78 30.47 -11.06 14.90
N VAL A 79 31.26 -10.71 13.89
CA VAL A 79 32.22 -11.66 13.29
C VAL A 79 33.37 -12.01 14.24
N PRO A 80 34.14 -11.06 14.82
CA PRO A 80 35.28 -11.41 15.65
C PRO A 80 34.99 -12.38 16.81
N PRO A 81 33.91 -12.24 17.60
CA PRO A 81 33.64 -13.15 18.70
C PRO A 81 33.05 -14.51 18.27
N LEU A 82 32.42 -14.62 17.10
CA LEU A 82 31.65 -15.81 16.70
C LEU A 82 32.28 -16.63 15.57
N VAL A 83 33.30 -16.09 14.89
CA VAL A 83 33.88 -16.72 13.68
C VAL A 83 34.47 -18.11 13.92
N GLN A 84 34.93 -18.40 15.14
CA GLN A 84 35.44 -19.72 15.51
C GLN A 84 34.34 -20.79 15.57
N SER A 85 33.07 -20.38 15.59
CA SER A 85 31.90 -21.24 15.69
C SER A 85 30.94 -20.98 14.52
N PRO A 86 31.13 -21.63 13.34
CA PRO A 86 30.35 -21.36 12.13
C PRO A 86 28.83 -21.47 12.31
N LEU A 87 28.37 -22.41 13.14
CA LEU A 87 26.95 -22.57 13.47
C LEU A 87 26.40 -21.40 14.28
N LEU A 88 27.13 -20.92 15.30
CA LEU A 88 26.69 -19.76 16.10
C LEU A 88 26.73 -18.48 15.27
N LEU A 89 27.75 -18.30 14.43
CA LEU A 89 27.81 -17.17 13.49
C LEU A 89 26.60 -17.20 12.54
N SER A 90 26.25 -18.38 11.98
CA SER A 90 25.09 -18.54 11.10
C SER A 90 23.78 -18.16 11.79
N ILE A 91 23.58 -18.59 13.03
CA ILE A 91 22.39 -18.23 13.84
C ILE A 91 22.39 -16.73 14.13
N ALA A 92 23.52 -16.14 14.51
CA ALA A 92 23.61 -14.71 14.80
C ALA A 92 23.31 -13.85 13.57
N VAL A 93 23.84 -14.22 12.40
CA VAL A 93 23.53 -13.59 11.12
C VAL A 93 22.03 -13.70 10.81
N ALA A 94 21.45 -14.90 10.95
CA ALA A 94 20.03 -15.11 10.71
C ALA A 94 19.14 -14.28 11.65
N LEU A 95 19.44 -14.25 12.95
CA LEU A 95 18.70 -13.47 13.94
C LEU A 95 18.84 -11.96 13.72
N TRP A 96 20.01 -11.47 13.33
CA TRP A 96 20.21 -10.07 12.95
C TRP A 96 19.33 -9.70 11.76
N THR A 97 19.42 -10.46 10.67
CA THR A 97 18.60 -10.23 9.47
C THR A 97 17.11 -10.32 9.80
N GLY A 98 16.68 -11.30 10.59
CA GLY A 98 15.30 -11.45 11.02
C GLY A 98 14.79 -10.30 11.89
N THR A 99 15.60 -9.83 12.85
CA THR A 99 15.23 -8.71 13.73
C THR A 99 15.08 -7.41 12.93
N LEU A 100 16.02 -7.12 12.04
CA LEU A 100 15.92 -5.94 11.17
C LEU A 100 14.79 -6.07 10.17
N LEU A 101 14.51 -7.26 9.64
CA LEU A 101 13.35 -7.52 8.80
C LEU A 101 12.05 -7.27 9.57
N PHE A 102 11.94 -7.72 10.83
CA PHE A 102 10.77 -7.46 11.66
C PHE A 102 10.55 -5.95 11.86
N LEU A 103 11.59 -5.20 12.20
CA LEU A 103 11.51 -3.74 12.36
C LEU A 103 11.18 -3.04 11.03
N SER A 104 11.75 -3.54 9.92
CA SER A 104 11.46 -3.12 8.55
C SER A 104 9.97 -3.26 8.22
N LEU A 105 9.36 -4.42 8.46
CA LEU A 105 7.95 -4.68 8.19
C LEU A 105 7.00 -3.79 9.03
N ASN A 106 7.45 -3.28 10.18
CA ASN A 106 6.69 -2.34 11.01
C ASN A 106 6.77 -0.87 10.53
N LEU A 107 7.48 -0.58 9.44
CA LEU A 107 7.59 0.75 8.85
C LEU A 107 6.97 0.77 7.44
N ARG A 108 5.96 1.63 7.23
CA ARG A 108 5.33 1.85 5.90
C ARG A 108 5.95 2.97 5.09
N THR A 109 6.78 3.79 5.73
CA THR A 109 7.48 4.88 5.03
C THR A 109 8.69 4.33 4.28
N ALA A 110 9.27 5.15 3.41
CA ALA A 110 10.48 4.80 2.67
C ALA A 110 11.68 4.45 3.59
N ASN A 111 11.62 4.82 4.89
CA ASN A 111 12.63 4.49 5.90
C ASN A 111 12.82 2.98 6.13
N ASN A 112 11.81 2.16 5.83
CA ASN A 112 11.90 0.69 5.90
C ASN A 112 13.15 0.17 5.17
N TYR A 113 13.47 0.79 4.02
CA TYR A 113 14.62 0.43 3.20
C TYR A 113 15.96 0.46 3.96
N VAL A 114 16.15 1.34 4.96
CA VAL A 114 17.37 1.40 5.79
C VAL A 114 17.60 0.09 6.53
N LEU A 115 16.56 -0.39 7.21
CA LEU A 115 16.63 -1.57 8.06
C LEU A 115 16.77 -2.83 7.23
N MET A 116 16.03 -2.92 6.11
CA MET A 116 16.19 -4.00 5.15
C MET A 116 17.62 -4.05 4.61
N LEU A 117 18.21 -2.90 4.27
CA LEU A 117 19.57 -2.80 3.75
C LEU A 117 20.62 -3.20 4.77
N ALA A 118 20.47 -2.77 6.02
CA ALA A 118 21.32 -3.23 7.12
C ALA A 118 21.19 -4.74 7.38
N GLY A 119 19.98 -5.29 7.19
CA GLY A 119 19.66 -6.71 7.38
C GLY A 119 20.41 -7.64 6.44
N TYR A 120 20.54 -7.29 5.16
CA TYR A 120 21.27 -8.11 4.19
C TYR A 120 22.74 -7.72 4.01
N THR A 121 23.13 -6.48 4.35
CA THR A 121 24.53 -6.03 4.23
C THR A 121 25.44 -6.75 5.22
N LEU A 122 24.95 -7.03 6.43
CA LEU A 122 25.73 -7.78 7.43
C LEU A 122 26.10 -9.18 6.92
N PRO A 123 25.15 -10.05 6.50
CA PRO A 123 25.50 -11.35 5.91
C PRO A 123 26.49 -11.22 4.75
N MET A 124 26.33 -10.19 3.93
CA MET A 124 27.19 -9.98 2.78
C MET A 124 28.65 -9.68 3.13
N ILE A 125 28.90 -9.01 4.26
CA ILE A 125 30.26 -8.77 4.77
C ILE A 125 30.73 -9.99 5.57
N ALA A 126 29.91 -10.47 6.51
CA ALA A 126 30.26 -11.53 7.43
C ALA A 126 30.61 -12.85 6.73
N LEU A 127 29.81 -13.25 5.73
CA LEU A 127 30.01 -14.51 5.01
C LEU A 127 31.16 -14.43 3.99
N ALA A 128 31.56 -13.22 3.57
CA ALA A 128 32.66 -13.02 2.63
C ALA A 128 34.06 -13.06 3.29
N VAL A 129 34.12 -13.04 4.63
CA VAL A 129 35.37 -13.02 5.41
C VAL A 129 35.55 -14.25 6.30
N VAL A 130 34.75 -15.29 6.09
CA VAL A 130 34.79 -16.51 6.92
C VAL A 130 36.17 -17.16 6.89
N ASP A 131 36.82 -17.18 5.73
CA ASP A 131 38.16 -17.76 5.56
C ASP A 131 39.30 -16.82 5.99
N ASN A 132 39.02 -15.52 6.15
CA ASN A 132 40.00 -14.54 6.63
C ASN A 132 39.33 -13.51 7.57
N PRO A 133 39.06 -13.89 8.84
CA PRO A 133 38.27 -13.07 9.75
C PRO A 133 38.93 -11.74 10.13
N LEU A 134 40.26 -11.66 10.07
CA LEU A 134 41.02 -10.45 10.38
C LEU A 134 40.73 -9.32 9.38
N ALA A 135 40.33 -9.67 8.15
CA ALA A 135 40.01 -8.71 7.10
C ALA A 135 38.61 -8.06 7.26
N VAL A 136 37.82 -8.40 8.30
CA VAL A 136 36.45 -7.90 8.44
C VAL A 136 36.37 -6.37 8.46
N PHE A 137 37.30 -5.70 9.15
CA PHE A 137 37.32 -4.24 9.22
C PHE A 137 37.67 -3.62 7.86
N ASP A 138 38.65 -4.18 7.15
CA ASP A 138 39.09 -3.70 5.84
C ASP A 138 37.98 -3.88 4.79
N VAL A 139 37.33 -5.04 4.77
CA VAL A 139 36.20 -5.32 3.87
C VAL A 139 34.99 -4.44 4.19
N ALA A 140 34.68 -4.24 5.47
CA ALA A 140 33.57 -3.39 5.89
C ALA A 140 33.81 -1.91 5.53
N SER A 141 35.03 -1.41 5.80
CA SER A 141 35.41 -0.03 5.51
C SER A 141 35.50 0.24 4.01
N SER A 142 36.11 -0.65 3.23
CA SER A 142 36.18 -0.50 1.77
C SER A 142 34.79 -0.46 1.16
N ARG A 143 33.88 -1.33 1.61
CA ARG A 143 32.50 -1.37 1.12
C ARG A 143 31.73 -0.09 1.44
N ALA A 144 31.95 0.48 2.63
CA ALA A 144 31.37 1.78 2.99
C ALA A 144 31.90 2.90 2.07
N GLN A 145 33.21 2.92 1.79
CA GLN A 145 33.83 3.91 0.90
C GLN A 145 33.32 3.78 -0.55
N GLU A 146 33.27 2.56 -1.10
CA GLU A 146 32.77 2.28 -2.45
C GLU A 146 31.31 2.73 -2.61
N ILE A 147 30.46 2.42 -1.64
CA ILE A 147 29.04 2.81 -1.66
C ILE A 147 28.88 4.33 -1.52
N CYS A 148 29.60 4.96 -0.59
CA CYS A 148 29.57 6.42 -0.42
C CYS A 148 30.05 7.14 -1.68
N LEU A 149 31.11 6.66 -2.33
CA LEU A 149 31.61 7.21 -3.59
C LEU A 149 30.54 7.14 -4.69
N GLY A 150 29.91 5.98 -4.87
CA GLY A 150 28.80 5.82 -5.82
C GLY A 150 27.63 6.78 -5.52
N ILE A 151 27.28 6.97 -4.25
CA ILE A 151 26.24 7.91 -3.82
C ILE A 151 26.60 9.35 -4.20
N VAL A 152 27.83 9.79 -3.90
CA VAL A 152 28.30 11.15 -4.21
C VAL A 152 28.28 11.39 -5.72
N CYS A 153 28.79 10.44 -6.53
CA CYS A 153 28.76 10.55 -7.98
C CYS A 153 27.32 10.61 -8.53
N ALA A 154 26.42 9.77 -8.03
CA ALA A 154 25.01 9.77 -8.43
C ALA A 154 24.31 11.10 -8.07
N ALA A 155 24.60 11.65 -6.89
CA ALA A 155 24.05 12.92 -6.43
C ALA A 155 24.58 14.11 -7.24
N VAL A 156 25.90 14.19 -7.46
CA VAL A 156 26.53 15.29 -8.21
C VAL A 156 26.08 15.30 -9.67
N VAL A 157 26.20 14.17 -10.38
CA VAL A 157 25.73 14.07 -11.76
C VAL A 157 24.22 14.27 -11.82
N GLY A 158 23.50 13.78 -10.81
CA GLY A 158 22.05 13.90 -10.75
C GLY A 158 21.52 15.31 -10.51
N ALA A 159 22.28 16.15 -9.80
CA ALA A 159 21.96 17.54 -9.56
C ALA A 159 22.36 18.43 -10.75
N ILE A 160 23.51 18.16 -11.38
CA ILE A 160 24.01 18.94 -12.53
C ILE A 160 23.19 18.66 -13.79
N PHE A 161 22.95 17.39 -14.10
CA PHE A 161 22.30 17.00 -15.34
C PHE A 161 20.79 16.75 -15.13
N TRP A 162 19.98 17.80 -15.23
CA TRP A 162 18.51 17.76 -15.31
C TRP A 162 17.80 17.27 -14.03
N PRO A 163 17.72 18.11 -12.98
CA PRO A 163 16.96 17.78 -11.77
C PRO A 163 15.45 17.81 -12.04
N ARG A 164 14.78 16.64 -12.05
CA ARG A 164 13.31 16.55 -12.11
C ARG A 164 12.71 16.46 -10.72
N ARG A 165 11.71 17.29 -10.47
CA ARG A 165 10.92 17.28 -9.23
C ARG A 165 9.77 16.27 -9.35
N LEU A 166 9.45 15.61 -8.25
CA LEU A 166 8.32 14.70 -8.08
C LEU A 166 6.99 15.45 -7.89
N ALA A 167 7.02 16.70 -7.40
CA ALA A 167 5.81 17.49 -7.13
C ALA A 167 4.81 17.55 -8.30
N PRO A 168 5.21 17.83 -9.57
CA PRO A 168 4.28 17.82 -10.70
C PRO A 168 3.66 16.44 -10.98
N VAL A 169 4.37 15.36 -10.68
CA VAL A 169 3.86 13.99 -10.83
C VAL A 169 2.79 13.70 -9.79
N VAL A 170 2.97 14.18 -8.56
CA VAL A 170 1.97 14.07 -7.50
C VAL A 170 0.72 14.86 -7.87
N VAL A 171 0.87 16.08 -8.39
CA VAL A 171 -0.25 16.88 -8.89
C VAL A 171 -0.97 16.17 -10.04
N GLY A 172 -0.23 15.58 -10.98
CA GLY A 172 -0.81 14.82 -12.10
C GLY A 172 -1.54 13.55 -11.65
N ALA A 173 -0.94 12.75 -10.77
CA ALA A 173 -1.55 11.56 -10.19
C ALA A 173 -2.83 11.91 -9.40
N THR A 174 -2.79 13.01 -8.65
CA THR A 174 -3.98 13.55 -7.98
C THR A 174 -5.02 13.96 -9.01
N GLY A 175 -4.65 14.66 -10.08
CA GLY A 175 -5.55 14.98 -11.19
C GLY A 175 -6.26 13.76 -11.77
N ASN A 176 -5.51 12.68 -12.07
CA ASN A 176 -6.07 11.43 -12.57
C ASN A 176 -7.06 10.80 -11.57
N TRP A 177 -6.72 10.79 -10.27
CA TRP A 177 -7.65 10.31 -9.25
C TRP A 177 -8.95 11.13 -9.23
N PHE A 178 -8.89 12.45 -9.38
CA PHE A 178 -10.09 13.29 -9.44
C PHE A 178 -10.95 12.99 -10.67
N THR A 179 -10.34 12.74 -11.83
CA THR A 179 -11.08 12.32 -13.02
C THR A 179 -11.82 11.00 -12.79
N GLU A 180 -11.16 10.02 -12.17
CA GLU A 180 -11.80 8.74 -11.80
C GLU A 180 -12.87 8.94 -10.71
N ALA A 181 -12.63 9.79 -9.71
CA ALA A 181 -13.58 10.09 -8.65
C ALA A 181 -14.83 10.83 -9.15
N ILE A 182 -14.68 11.74 -10.11
CA ILE A 182 -15.80 12.40 -10.81
C ILE A 182 -16.63 11.36 -11.55
N ARG A 183 -16.00 10.48 -12.34
CA ARG A 183 -16.70 9.43 -13.07
C ARG A 183 -17.40 8.45 -12.12
N TYR A 184 -16.71 8.02 -11.08
CA TYR A 184 -17.24 7.14 -10.04
C TYR A 184 -18.47 7.79 -9.39
N SER A 185 -18.37 9.07 -9.02
CA SER A 185 -19.47 9.76 -8.35
C SER A 185 -20.65 10.07 -9.25
N ASP A 186 -20.40 10.49 -10.49
CA ASP A 186 -21.46 10.72 -11.47
C ASP A 186 -22.21 9.43 -11.77
N THR A 187 -21.54 8.27 -11.80
CA THR A 187 -22.19 6.97 -12.06
C THR A 187 -23.25 6.64 -11.00
N TYR A 188 -22.95 6.87 -9.72
CA TYR A 188 -23.90 6.64 -8.62
C TYR A 188 -25.02 7.68 -8.57
N LEU A 189 -24.67 8.96 -8.76
CA LEU A 189 -25.66 10.05 -8.77
C LEU A 189 -26.59 9.97 -9.99
N ALA A 190 -26.09 9.46 -11.12
CA ALA A 190 -26.87 9.21 -12.34
C ALA A 190 -27.75 7.96 -12.27
N ARG A 191 -27.61 7.15 -11.22
CA ARG A 191 -28.31 5.87 -11.04
C ARG A 191 -27.98 4.83 -12.14
N ASP A 192 -26.77 4.88 -12.73
CA ASP A 192 -26.26 3.93 -13.74
C ASP A 192 -25.16 2.99 -13.17
N ALA A 193 -25.17 2.79 -11.85
CA ALA A 193 -24.18 1.95 -11.17
C ALA A 193 -24.42 0.46 -11.43
N SER A 194 -23.43 -0.22 -11.99
CA SER A 194 -23.37 -1.68 -12.05
C SER A 194 -22.08 -2.19 -11.40
N ALA A 195 -22.14 -3.40 -10.81
CA ALA A 195 -21.01 -3.97 -10.06
C ALA A 195 -19.71 -4.01 -10.88
N ASP A 196 -19.80 -4.39 -12.16
CA ASP A 196 -18.65 -4.49 -13.06
C ASP A 196 -18.04 -3.12 -13.41
N LYS A 197 -18.88 -2.12 -13.73
CA LYS A 197 -18.43 -0.74 -14.03
C LYS A 197 -17.70 -0.13 -12.83
N VAL A 198 -18.30 -0.28 -11.65
CA VAL A 198 -17.84 0.33 -10.38
C VAL A 198 -16.56 -0.33 -9.86
N GLY A 199 -16.45 -1.66 -9.98
CA GLY A 199 -15.27 -2.41 -9.53
C GLY A 199 -13.96 -1.90 -10.13
N GLY A 200 -13.92 -1.72 -11.45
CA GLY A 200 -12.74 -1.22 -12.16
C GLY A 200 -12.35 0.21 -11.75
N MET A 201 -13.32 1.13 -11.69
CA MET A 201 -13.09 2.52 -11.29
C MET A 201 -12.54 2.63 -9.86
N ARG A 202 -13.13 1.87 -8.93
CA ARG A 202 -12.66 1.80 -7.54
C ARG A 202 -11.24 1.23 -7.44
N GLY A 203 -10.93 0.18 -8.20
CA GLY A 203 -9.58 -0.38 -8.27
C GLY A 203 -8.54 0.67 -8.73
N ALA A 204 -8.88 1.47 -9.74
CA ALA A 204 -8.03 2.56 -10.23
C ALA A 204 -7.83 3.68 -9.18
N MET A 205 -8.90 4.08 -8.49
CA MET A 205 -8.84 5.05 -7.40
C MET A 205 -7.95 4.57 -6.24
N VAL A 206 -8.10 3.32 -5.81
CA VAL A 206 -7.31 2.72 -4.73
C VAL A 206 -5.84 2.57 -5.13
N THR A 207 -5.57 2.17 -6.37
CA THR A 207 -4.20 2.08 -6.90
C THR A 207 -3.50 3.43 -6.85
N THR A 208 -4.18 4.48 -7.31
CA THR A 208 -3.64 5.85 -7.27
C THR A 208 -3.45 6.32 -5.83
N PHE A 209 -4.42 6.08 -4.95
CA PHE A 209 -4.33 6.39 -3.52
C PHE A 209 -3.10 5.75 -2.84
N ASN A 210 -2.86 4.46 -3.08
CA ASN A 210 -1.72 3.74 -2.52
C ASN A 210 -0.38 4.27 -3.08
N SER A 211 -0.34 4.67 -4.36
CA SER A 211 0.87 5.26 -4.95
C SER A 211 1.23 6.63 -4.35
N LEU A 212 0.23 7.42 -3.93
CA LEU A 212 0.43 8.74 -3.33
C LEU A 212 1.11 8.66 -1.97
N GLU A 213 0.87 7.61 -1.17
CA GLU A 213 1.52 7.44 0.14
C GLU A 213 3.06 7.51 0.03
N LEU A 214 3.61 6.73 -0.90
CA LEU A 214 5.05 6.66 -1.12
C LEU A 214 5.60 7.98 -1.65
N MET A 215 4.89 8.60 -2.62
CA MET A 215 5.31 9.87 -3.21
C MET A 215 5.28 11.03 -2.21
N ILE A 216 4.25 11.10 -1.36
CA ILE A 216 4.13 12.11 -0.30
C ILE A 216 5.27 11.98 0.72
N GLY A 217 5.71 10.76 1.04
CA GLY A 217 6.90 10.54 1.86
C GLY A 217 8.19 11.09 1.25
N GLN A 218 8.30 11.07 -0.08
CA GLN A 218 9.49 11.51 -0.82
C GLN A 218 9.50 13.02 -1.11
N LEU A 219 8.35 13.68 -1.14
CA LEU A 219 8.22 15.14 -1.31
C LEU A 219 9.03 15.95 -0.29
N ALA A 220 9.11 15.49 0.96
CA ALA A 220 9.91 16.14 2.00
C ALA A 220 11.41 16.21 1.63
N HIS A 221 11.91 15.21 0.89
CA HIS A 221 13.32 15.15 0.45
C HIS A 221 13.61 16.06 -0.75
N GLU A 222 12.58 16.65 -1.38
CA GLU A 222 12.72 17.65 -2.44
C GLU A 222 12.61 19.09 -1.93
N GLY A 223 12.53 19.29 -0.61
CA GLY A 223 12.38 20.61 0.00
C GLY A 223 10.95 21.15 -0.01
N ALA A 224 9.93 20.30 -0.19
CA ALA A 224 8.54 20.72 -0.06
C ALA A 224 8.25 21.28 1.34
N GLY A 225 7.54 22.42 1.40
CA GLY A 225 7.22 23.08 2.66
C GLY A 225 6.34 22.22 3.59
N PRO A 226 6.36 22.47 4.91
CA PRO A 226 5.55 21.71 5.86
C PRO A 226 4.05 21.82 5.59
N HIS A 227 3.59 22.94 5.02
CA HIS A 227 2.19 23.18 4.63
C HIS A 227 1.78 22.29 3.45
N THR A 228 2.55 22.27 2.37
CA THR A 228 2.31 21.41 1.20
C THR A 228 2.27 19.93 1.59
N LEU A 229 3.19 19.51 2.46
CA LEU A 229 3.23 18.14 2.97
C LEU A 229 2.03 17.81 3.87
N LYS A 230 1.56 18.77 4.66
CA LYS A 230 0.33 18.63 5.46
C LYS A 230 -0.89 18.52 4.54
N ASN A 231 -1.07 19.44 3.59
CA ASN A 231 -2.18 19.44 2.65
C ASN A 231 -2.25 18.14 1.84
N ALA A 232 -1.10 17.61 1.40
CA ALA A 232 -1.05 16.32 0.69
C ALA A 232 -1.50 15.14 1.57
N ARG A 233 -1.13 15.13 2.85
CA ARG A 233 -1.56 14.11 3.81
C ARG A 233 -3.04 14.23 4.15
N GLU A 234 -3.55 15.45 4.33
CA GLU A 234 -4.97 15.71 4.55
C GLU A 234 -5.79 15.28 3.32
N LEU A 235 -5.33 15.61 2.10
CA LEU A 235 -6.01 15.22 0.87
C LEU A 235 -6.13 13.70 0.79
N ARG A 236 -5.02 12.99 0.99
CA ARG A 236 -5.04 11.53 1.07
C ARG A 236 -6.03 11.06 2.15
N GLY A 237 -5.99 11.66 3.34
CA GLY A 237 -6.94 11.37 4.41
C GLY A 237 -8.41 11.57 3.99
N ARG A 238 -8.74 12.49 3.10
CA ARG A 238 -10.12 12.68 2.58
C ARG A 238 -10.48 11.73 1.45
N MET A 239 -9.54 11.44 0.55
CA MET A 239 -9.72 10.51 -0.57
C MET A 239 -10.19 9.12 -0.11
N ILE A 240 -9.70 8.64 1.04
CA ILE A 240 -10.07 7.32 1.60
C ILE A 240 -11.54 7.25 2.04
N HIS A 241 -12.09 8.36 2.54
CA HIS A 241 -13.46 8.45 3.03
C HIS A 241 -14.48 8.56 1.90
N LEU A 242 -14.05 9.03 0.72
CA LEU A 242 -14.97 9.26 -0.39
C LEU A 242 -15.66 7.96 -0.83
N LEU A 243 -14.93 6.84 -0.82
CA LEU A 243 -15.44 5.52 -1.20
C LEU A 243 -16.60 5.03 -0.30
N PRO A 244 -16.47 4.94 1.04
CA PRO A 244 -17.59 4.54 1.89
C PRO A 244 -18.72 5.57 1.94
N VAL A 245 -18.43 6.88 1.83
CA VAL A 245 -19.47 7.91 1.87
C VAL A 245 -20.38 7.82 0.64
N ILE A 246 -19.81 7.63 -0.55
CA ILE A 246 -20.62 7.53 -1.76
C ILE A 246 -21.37 6.19 -1.87
N ASP A 247 -20.76 5.11 -1.40
CA ASP A 247 -21.42 3.80 -1.30
C ASP A 247 -22.59 3.84 -0.28
N ALA A 248 -22.47 4.63 0.80
CA ALA A 248 -23.57 4.88 1.73
C ALA A 248 -24.68 5.74 1.12
N LEU A 249 -24.31 6.76 0.33
CA LEU A 249 -25.26 7.59 -0.40
C LEU A 249 -26.04 6.76 -1.43
N ASP A 250 -25.36 5.89 -2.18
CA ASP A 250 -26.02 5.03 -3.16
C ASP A 250 -27.08 4.14 -2.54
N ASP A 251 -26.75 3.43 -1.46
CA ASP A 251 -27.73 2.59 -0.75
C ASP A 251 -28.93 3.41 -0.24
N ALA A 252 -28.69 4.63 0.26
CA ALA A 252 -29.77 5.52 0.70
C ALA A 252 -30.66 5.95 -0.48
N LEU A 253 -30.07 6.23 -1.64
CA LEU A 253 -30.81 6.57 -2.86
C LEU A 253 -31.57 5.37 -3.42
N VAL A 254 -30.98 4.17 -3.47
CA VAL A 254 -31.66 2.92 -3.89
C VAL A 254 -32.88 2.66 -3.00
N ALA A 255 -32.71 2.80 -1.67
CA ALA A 255 -33.80 2.60 -0.73
C ALA A 255 -34.91 3.64 -0.89
N LEU A 256 -34.55 4.91 -1.13
CA LEU A 256 -35.50 6.00 -1.33
C LEU A 256 -36.28 5.82 -2.64
N GLU A 257 -35.59 5.53 -3.73
CA GLU A 257 -36.15 5.29 -5.07
C GLU A 257 -37.17 4.14 -5.07
N GLY A 258 -36.82 3.02 -4.42
CA GLY A 258 -37.69 1.84 -4.37
C GLY A 258 -38.89 1.95 -3.42
N ARG A 259 -38.82 2.78 -2.37
CA ARG A 259 -39.83 2.78 -1.28
C ARG A 259 -40.63 4.06 -1.15
N ALA A 260 -40.08 5.18 -1.59
CA ALA A 260 -40.66 6.49 -1.47
C ALA A 260 -40.39 7.31 -2.75
N PRO A 261 -40.93 6.85 -3.90
CA PRO A 261 -40.65 7.45 -5.21
C PRO A 261 -41.10 8.92 -5.29
N ALA A 262 -42.14 9.30 -4.53
CA ALA A 262 -42.60 10.70 -4.44
C ALA A 262 -41.55 11.61 -3.79
N GLN A 263 -40.91 11.15 -2.71
CA GLN A 263 -39.80 11.86 -2.04
C GLN A 263 -38.54 11.84 -2.90
N PHE A 264 -38.27 10.72 -3.60
CA PHE A 264 -37.15 10.64 -4.55
C PHE A 264 -37.26 11.70 -5.66
N ALA A 265 -38.45 11.90 -6.22
CA ALA A 265 -38.70 12.92 -7.23
C ALA A 265 -38.40 14.36 -6.74
N GLN A 266 -38.55 14.63 -5.43
CA GLN A 266 -38.20 15.93 -4.83
C GLN A 266 -36.68 16.12 -4.72
N LEU A 267 -35.93 15.03 -4.52
CA LEU A 267 -34.47 15.05 -4.40
C LEU A 267 -33.78 15.16 -5.77
N GLN A 268 -34.43 14.72 -6.85
CA GLN A 268 -33.86 14.63 -8.19
C GLN A 268 -33.25 15.95 -8.72
N PRO A 269 -33.89 17.13 -8.58
CA PRO A 269 -33.27 18.41 -8.99
C PRO A 269 -31.98 18.73 -8.24
N VAL A 270 -31.87 18.33 -6.97
CA VAL A 270 -30.66 18.54 -6.16
C VAL A 270 -29.55 17.57 -6.55
N LEU A 271 -29.90 16.33 -6.94
CA LEU A 271 -28.93 15.40 -7.53
C LEU A 271 -28.39 15.92 -8.87
N GLU A 272 -29.24 16.51 -9.71
CA GLU A 272 -28.82 17.13 -10.97
C GLU A 272 -27.88 18.32 -10.72
N ALA A 273 -28.21 19.20 -9.77
CA ALA A 273 -27.33 20.30 -9.35
C ALA A 273 -25.98 19.80 -8.79
N ALA A 274 -26.00 18.73 -8.00
CA ALA A 274 -24.78 18.09 -7.48
C ALA A 274 -23.91 17.53 -8.61
N ARG A 275 -24.52 16.92 -9.63
CA ARG A 275 -23.81 16.40 -10.81
C ARG A 275 -23.23 17.51 -11.69
N GLU A 276 -23.96 18.60 -11.87
CA GLU A 276 -23.46 19.78 -12.60
C GLU A 276 -22.26 20.40 -11.89
N TRP A 277 -22.38 20.60 -10.57
CA TRP A 277 -21.27 21.08 -9.75
C TRP A 277 -20.06 20.14 -9.84
N LEU A 278 -20.26 18.83 -9.71
CA LEU A 278 -19.23 17.81 -9.81
C LEU A 278 -18.45 17.93 -11.12
N LYS A 279 -19.15 18.09 -12.26
CA LYS A 279 -18.51 18.26 -13.58
C LYS A 279 -17.74 19.59 -13.68
N GLY A 280 -18.29 20.67 -13.13
CA GLY A 280 -17.64 22.00 -13.10
C GLY A 280 -16.43 22.10 -12.17
N THR A 281 -16.23 21.16 -11.25
CA THR A 281 -15.08 21.18 -10.31
C THR A 281 -13.72 20.95 -10.97
N ALA A 282 -13.69 20.39 -12.19
CA ALA A 282 -12.46 20.29 -12.98
C ALA A 282 -11.84 21.67 -13.27
N ASP A 283 -12.69 22.70 -13.39
CA ASP A 283 -12.32 24.04 -13.82
C ASP A 283 -12.14 25.02 -12.65
N SER A 284 -12.87 24.87 -11.53
CA SER A 284 -12.70 25.73 -10.35
C SER A 284 -13.15 25.08 -9.02
N ALA A 285 -12.41 25.32 -7.93
CA ALA A 285 -12.76 24.92 -6.56
C ALA A 285 -13.68 25.97 -5.88
N SER A 286 -14.74 26.40 -6.57
CA SER A 286 -15.61 27.49 -6.09
C SER A 286 -16.41 27.08 -4.86
N VAL A 287 -16.14 27.73 -3.73
CA VAL A 287 -16.88 27.59 -2.46
C VAL A 287 -18.34 28.04 -2.62
N ALA A 288 -18.62 28.95 -3.56
CA ALA A 288 -19.98 29.46 -3.76
C ALA A 288 -20.95 28.37 -4.26
N HIS A 289 -20.52 27.53 -5.22
CA HIS A 289 -21.36 26.44 -5.72
C HIS A 289 -21.66 25.40 -4.63
N TRP A 290 -20.65 25.04 -3.82
CA TRP A 290 -20.85 24.18 -2.65
C TRP A 290 -21.88 24.80 -1.67
N ALA A 291 -21.76 26.09 -1.36
CA ALA A 291 -22.69 26.77 -0.45
C ALA A 291 -24.13 26.79 -0.99
N THR A 292 -24.31 27.02 -2.30
CA THR A 292 -25.62 26.97 -2.96
C THR A 292 -26.22 25.56 -2.91
N LEU A 293 -25.45 24.52 -3.19
CA LEU A 293 -25.92 23.13 -3.09
C LEU A 293 -26.31 22.79 -1.64
N HIS A 294 -25.48 23.20 -0.67
CA HIS A 294 -25.75 22.97 0.74
C HIS A 294 -27.03 23.70 1.22
N GLU A 295 -27.31 24.88 0.68
CA GLU A 295 -28.58 25.59 0.94
C GLU A 295 -29.78 24.85 0.34
N GLN A 296 -29.68 24.34 -0.90
CA GLN A 296 -30.73 23.56 -1.53
C GLN A 296 -31.05 22.27 -0.75
N ILE A 297 -30.00 21.56 -0.31
CA ILE A 297 -30.15 20.38 0.55
C ILE A 297 -30.85 20.76 1.86
N GLY A 298 -30.42 21.85 2.50
CA GLY A 298 -31.03 22.33 3.74
C GLY A 298 -32.52 22.70 3.61
N ARG A 299 -32.95 23.22 2.45
CA ARG A 299 -34.36 23.55 2.18
C ARG A 299 -35.25 22.32 2.02
N LEU A 300 -34.70 21.20 1.53
CA LEU A 300 -35.42 19.93 1.39
C LEU A 300 -35.42 19.09 2.67
N GLN A 301 -34.63 19.48 3.68
CA GLN A 301 -34.54 18.71 4.92
C GLN A 301 -35.89 18.72 5.64
N PRO A 302 -36.51 17.55 5.89
CA PRO A 302 -37.78 17.49 6.58
C PRO A 302 -37.64 17.93 8.04
N ALA A 303 -38.73 18.47 8.61
CA ALA A 303 -38.77 18.82 10.02
C ALA A 303 -38.55 17.58 10.90
N THR A 304 -37.94 17.76 12.07
CA THR A 304 -37.61 16.64 12.99
C THR A 304 -38.82 15.80 13.39
N ALA A 305 -40.01 16.40 13.51
CA ALA A 305 -41.25 15.69 13.80
C ALA A 305 -41.72 14.80 12.62
N ALA A 306 -41.42 15.17 11.38
CA ALA A 306 -41.79 14.39 10.21
C ALA A 306 -40.99 13.08 10.06
N LEU A 307 -39.82 12.98 10.72
CA LEU A 307 -38.93 11.81 10.69
C LEU A 307 -39.55 10.54 11.28
N ASP A 308 -40.70 10.63 11.94
CA ASP A 308 -41.46 9.47 12.39
C ASP A 308 -41.96 8.63 11.22
N GLN A 309 -42.29 9.31 10.12
CA GLN A 309 -42.70 8.70 8.86
C GLN A 309 -41.50 8.13 8.13
N ARG A 310 -41.62 6.87 7.68
CA ARG A 310 -40.49 6.15 7.08
C ARG A 310 -39.98 6.81 5.80
N ALA A 311 -40.88 7.33 4.97
CA ALA A 311 -40.52 7.98 3.72
C ALA A 311 -39.69 9.26 3.95
N GLU A 312 -40.10 10.09 4.91
CA GLU A 312 -39.38 11.29 5.31
C GLU A 312 -38.03 10.98 5.99
N LEU A 313 -37.95 9.89 6.77
CA LEU A 313 -36.68 9.42 7.32
C LEU A 313 -35.71 8.97 6.22
N LEU A 314 -36.19 8.25 5.20
CA LEU A 314 -35.36 7.84 4.06
C LEU A 314 -34.85 9.07 3.29
N LEU A 315 -35.72 10.05 3.05
CA LEU A 315 -35.34 11.31 2.41
C LEU A 315 -34.29 12.06 3.23
N SER A 316 -34.52 12.20 4.54
CA SER A 316 -33.59 12.84 5.47
C SER A 316 -32.24 12.13 5.52
N ASN A 317 -32.21 10.79 5.49
CA ASN A 317 -30.97 10.01 5.46
C ASN A 317 -30.23 10.20 4.13
N ALA A 318 -30.93 10.21 2.99
CA ALA A 318 -30.32 10.47 1.68
C ALA A 318 -29.72 11.88 1.60
N LEU A 319 -30.47 12.91 2.05
CA LEU A 319 -29.99 14.29 2.14
C LEU A 319 -28.78 14.40 3.06
N TYR A 320 -28.80 13.73 4.21
CA TYR A 320 -27.67 13.69 5.14
C TYR A 320 -26.40 13.10 4.51
N ARG A 321 -26.50 11.95 3.84
CA ARG A 321 -25.36 11.35 3.12
C ARG A 321 -24.91 12.19 1.93
N LEU A 322 -25.82 12.90 1.28
CA LEU A 322 -25.50 13.83 0.19
C LEU A 322 -24.71 15.04 0.71
N THR A 323 -25.06 15.59 1.88
CA THR A 323 -24.28 16.63 2.56
C THR A 323 -22.88 16.12 2.92
N GLU A 324 -22.77 14.92 3.49
CA GLU A 324 -21.46 14.34 3.82
C GLU A 324 -20.56 14.20 2.58
N TRP A 325 -21.13 13.73 1.48
CA TRP A 325 -20.42 13.61 0.20
C TRP A 325 -20.00 14.99 -0.33
N ALA A 326 -20.91 15.97 -0.32
CA ALA A 326 -20.63 17.32 -0.82
C ALA A 326 -19.54 18.03 -0.01
N ASP A 327 -19.61 17.96 1.31
CA ASP A 327 -18.60 18.54 2.20
C ASP A 327 -17.23 17.88 2.00
N LEU A 328 -17.20 16.56 1.86
CA LEU A 328 -15.97 15.82 1.62
C LEU A 328 -15.38 16.09 0.23
N TRP A 329 -16.23 16.22 -0.79
CA TRP A 329 -15.83 16.60 -2.14
C TRP A 329 -15.22 18.01 -2.17
N GLN A 330 -15.83 18.95 -1.45
CA GLN A 330 -15.31 20.31 -1.32
C GLN A 330 -13.95 20.35 -0.59
N ASP A 331 -13.79 19.56 0.48
CA ASP A 331 -12.51 19.38 1.15
C ASP A 331 -11.43 18.88 0.16
N CYS A 332 -11.76 17.88 -0.67
CA CYS A 332 -10.86 17.35 -1.69
C CYS A 332 -10.49 18.43 -2.72
N CYS A 333 -11.48 19.12 -3.31
CA CYS A 333 -11.26 20.16 -4.33
C CYS A 333 -10.38 21.30 -3.83
N THR A 334 -10.63 21.80 -2.62
CA THR A 334 -9.84 22.89 -2.03
C THR A 334 -8.40 22.47 -1.72
N LEU A 335 -8.18 21.24 -1.25
CA LEU A 335 -6.84 20.69 -1.02
C LEU A 335 -6.08 20.44 -2.33
N GLN A 336 -6.75 19.93 -3.37
CA GLN A 336 -6.15 19.78 -4.70
C GLN A 336 -5.74 21.14 -5.28
N HIS A 337 -6.60 22.15 -5.13
CA HIS A 337 -6.27 23.51 -5.55
C HIS A 337 -5.05 24.04 -4.79
N ALA A 338 -5.01 23.90 -3.46
CA ALA A 338 -3.87 24.32 -2.64
C ALA A 338 -2.56 23.61 -3.03
N LEU A 339 -2.61 22.33 -3.42
CA LEU A 339 -1.44 21.60 -3.93
C LEU A 339 -0.99 22.07 -5.32
N ARG A 340 -1.92 22.48 -6.19
CA ARG A 340 -1.62 23.00 -7.53
C ARG A 340 -1.01 24.40 -7.48
N THR A 341 -1.48 25.24 -6.57
CA THR A 341 -1.04 26.64 -6.43
C THR A 341 0.07 26.84 -5.40
N ASP A 342 0.46 25.78 -4.69
CA ASP A 342 1.37 25.81 -3.54
C ASP A 342 0.93 26.84 -2.48
N ASP A 343 -0.38 26.91 -2.21
CA ASP A 343 -0.95 27.86 -1.26
C ASP A 343 -0.53 27.50 0.17
N ALA A 344 0.23 28.41 0.79
CA ALA A 344 0.72 28.27 2.16
C ALA A 344 -0.33 28.61 3.23
N LYS A 345 -1.53 29.07 2.83
CA LYS A 345 -2.59 29.40 3.78
C LYS A 345 -3.03 28.18 4.60
N PRO A 346 -3.39 28.37 5.89
CA PRO A 346 -3.92 27.30 6.71
C PRO A 346 -5.27 26.84 6.16
N TRP A 347 -5.31 25.63 5.62
CA TRP A 347 -6.53 24.98 5.16
C TRP A 347 -7.44 24.63 6.35
N ARG A 348 -8.76 24.77 6.14
CA ARG A 348 -9.80 24.45 7.14
C ARG A 348 -10.82 23.51 6.51
N ALA A 349 -11.08 22.40 7.20
CA ALA A 349 -12.07 21.41 6.78
C ALA A 349 -13.50 21.94 6.91
N VAL A 350 -14.29 21.71 5.87
CA VAL A 350 -15.75 21.79 5.85
C VAL A 350 -16.33 20.51 6.43
N TYR A 351 -15.84 19.35 5.99
CA TYR A 351 -16.30 18.05 6.48
C TYR A 351 -15.88 17.82 7.93
N ARG A 352 -16.87 17.82 8.84
CA ARG A 352 -16.66 17.72 10.31
C ARG A 352 -17.17 16.44 10.94
N HIS A 353 -17.93 15.62 10.21
CA HIS A 353 -18.59 14.42 10.75
C HIS A 353 -17.57 13.41 11.29
N TRP A 354 -16.49 13.18 10.56
CA TRP A 354 -15.34 12.42 11.04
C TRP A 354 -14.05 13.25 11.09
N ARG A 355 -13.62 13.60 12.31
CA ARG A 355 -12.21 13.87 12.62
C ARG A 355 -11.49 12.58 12.97
N LEU A 356 -11.67 11.55 12.14
CA LEU A 356 -10.87 10.34 12.22
C LEU A 356 -9.42 10.82 11.99
N GLY A 357 -8.61 10.70 13.04
CA GLY A 357 -7.28 11.30 13.09
C GLY A 357 -6.35 10.77 12.01
N ARG A 358 -5.05 11.05 12.14
CA ARG A 358 -4.04 10.53 11.22
C ARG A 358 -4.17 9.01 11.12
N LEU A 359 -4.30 8.48 9.89
CA LEU A 359 -4.38 7.05 9.61
C LEU A 359 -3.29 6.31 10.40
N THR A 360 -3.70 5.39 11.27
CA THR A 360 -2.78 4.49 11.97
C THR A 360 -2.62 3.25 11.11
N ALA A 361 -1.38 2.89 10.83
CA ALA A 361 -1.06 1.74 10.01
C ALA A 361 -1.47 0.44 10.71
N PHE A 362 -2.38 -0.32 10.11
CA PHE A 362 -2.65 -1.69 10.52
C PHE A 362 -1.52 -2.64 10.14
N PHE A 363 -0.94 -3.35 11.11
CA PHE A 363 0.09 -4.35 10.84
C PHE A 363 -0.40 -5.73 11.25
N ASP A 364 -0.38 -6.67 10.30
CA ASP A 364 -0.61 -8.08 10.61
C ASP A 364 0.62 -8.69 11.27
N ARG A 365 0.71 -8.52 12.60
CA ARG A 365 1.83 -9.02 13.42
C ARG A 365 2.03 -10.53 13.27
N GLY A 366 0.95 -11.29 13.08
CA GLY A 366 1.04 -12.73 12.90
C GLY A 366 1.73 -13.08 11.58
N LEU A 367 1.34 -12.44 10.48
CA LEU A 367 1.99 -12.66 9.18
C LEU A 367 3.43 -12.12 9.17
N MET A 368 3.71 -11.01 9.84
CA MET A 368 5.06 -10.46 9.97
C MET A 368 5.99 -11.40 10.75
N LEU A 369 5.56 -11.92 11.91
CA LEU A 369 6.35 -12.87 12.70
C LEU A 369 6.60 -14.16 11.92
N TYR A 370 5.56 -14.68 11.27
CA TYR A 370 5.68 -15.84 10.40
C TYR A 370 6.70 -15.61 9.27
N SER A 371 6.61 -14.44 8.61
CA SER A 371 7.52 -14.03 7.54
C SER A 371 8.97 -13.99 8.00
N VAL A 372 9.21 -13.40 9.18
CA VAL A 372 10.53 -13.29 9.79
C VAL A 372 11.06 -14.66 10.21
N ALA A 373 10.25 -15.48 10.88
CA ALA A 373 10.64 -16.82 11.30
C ALA A 373 11.01 -17.71 10.09
N SER A 374 10.24 -17.62 9.00
CA SER A 374 10.54 -18.31 7.75
C SER A 374 11.87 -17.87 7.15
N THR A 375 12.17 -16.56 7.11
CA THR A 375 13.45 -16.04 6.60
C THR A 375 14.63 -16.44 7.49
N VAL A 376 14.49 -16.35 8.82
CA VAL A 376 15.53 -16.80 9.77
C VAL A 376 15.84 -18.28 9.55
N LEU A 377 14.80 -19.11 9.46
CA LEU A 377 14.96 -20.54 9.23
C LEU A 377 15.58 -20.84 7.85
N ALA A 378 15.20 -20.08 6.81
CA ALA A 378 15.80 -20.20 5.48
C ALA A 378 17.31 -19.98 5.51
N ILE A 379 17.76 -18.94 6.22
CA ILE A 379 19.19 -18.60 6.33
C ILE A 379 19.93 -19.69 7.11
N VAL A 380 19.37 -20.17 8.23
CA VAL A 380 19.98 -21.24 9.02
C VAL A 380 20.10 -22.53 8.21
N VAL A 381 19.05 -22.91 7.47
CA VAL A 381 19.08 -24.11 6.61
C VAL A 381 20.06 -23.94 5.45
N ALA A 382 20.09 -22.77 4.80
CA ALA A 382 21.04 -22.48 3.73
C ALA A 382 22.50 -22.55 4.21
N CYS A 383 22.80 -21.96 5.38
CA CYS A 383 24.11 -22.09 6.03
C CYS A 383 24.43 -23.54 6.38
N GLY A 384 23.47 -24.28 6.94
CA GLY A 384 23.66 -25.70 7.28
C GLY A 384 23.97 -26.57 6.06
N LEU A 385 23.26 -26.34 4.95
CA LEU A 385 23.55 -26.99 3.67
C LEU A 385 24.93 -26.61 3.13
N TRP A 386 25.30 -25.33 3.21
CA TRP A 386 26.61 -24.87 2.78
C TRP A 386 27.75 -25.55 3.55
N ILE A 387 27.65 -25.56 4.88
CA ILE A 387 28.62 -26.21 5.78
C ILE A 387 28.66 -27.73 5.51
N GLY A 388 27.51 -28.38 5.38
CA GLY A 388 27.41 -29.82 5.15
C GLY A 388 27.95 -30.28 3.79
N LEU A 389 27.82 -29.45 2.75
CA LEU A 389 28.34 -29.73 1.41
C LEU A 389 29.85 -29.43 1.29
N GLY A 390 30.44 -28.69 2.24
CA GLY A 390 31.85 -28.26 2.14
C GLY A 390 32.11 -27.41 0.90
N TRP A 391 31.13 -26.64 0.45
CA TRP A 391 31.21 -25.93 -0.84
C TRP A 391 32.00 -24.63 -0.70
N ASN A 392 33.24 -24.59 -1.19
CA ASN A 392 34.14 -23.42 -1.02
C ASN A 392 33.50 -22.05 -1.31
N ASP A 393 32.82 -21.89 -2.45
CA ASP A 393 32.21 -20.60 -2.86
C ASP A 393 30.72 -20.45 -2.50
N GLY A 394 30.20 -21.28 -1.59
CA GLY A 394 28.77 -21.30 -1.23
C GLY A 394 28.27 -20.04 -0.49
N ALA A 395 29.15 -19.15 -0.03
CA ALA A 395 28.78 -17.91 0.65
C ALA A 395 27.80 -17.05 -0.17
N SER A 396 28.03 -16.93 -1.48
CA SER A 396 27.17 -16.19 -2.40
C SER A 396 25.76 -16.76 -2.50
N ALA A 397 25.61 -18.08 -2.34
CA ALA A 397 24.30 -18.75 -2.33
C ALA A 397 23.49 -18.33 -1.10
N VAL A 398 24.11 -18.35 0.08
CA VAL A 398 23.46 -17.95 1.34
C VAL A 398 23.11 -16.46 1.31
N ILE A 399 24.02 -15.60 0.84
CA ILE A 399 23.78 -14.15 0.73
C ILE A 399 22.57 -13.87 -0.16
N LEU A 400 22.51 -14.47 -1.36
CA LEU A 400 21.41 -14.22 -2.28
C LEU A 400 20.08 -14.84 -1.82
N ALA A 401 20.13 -15.98 -1.12
CA ALA A 401 18.95 -16.53 -0.45
C ALA A 401 18.41 -15.58 0.62
N ALA A 402 19.28 -15.06 1.50
CA ALA A 402 18.93 -14.10 2.54
C ALA A 402 18.35 -12.80 1.96
N VAL A 403 18.96 -12.28 0.89
CA VAL A 403 18.48 -11.10 0.16
C VAL A 403 17.09 -11.37 -0.41
N ALA A 404 16.89 -12.46 -1.14
CA ALA A 404 15.60 -12.78 -1.76
C ALA A 404 14.48 -12.96 -0.71
N CYS A 405 14.72 -13.74 0.34
CA CYS A 405 13.73 -13.95 1.39
C CYS A 405 13.39 -12.65 2.15
N SER A 406 14.35 -11.74 2.33
CA SER A 406 14.13 -10.47 3.03
C SER A 406 13.43 -9.42 2.16
N PHE A 407 13.85 -9.23 0.91
CA PHE A 407 13.29 -8.22 0.01
C PHE A 407 11.82 -8.49 -0.33
N PHE A 408 11.45 -9.76 -0.47
CA PHE A 408 10.11 -10.16 -0.87
C PHE A 408 9.21 -10.57 0.31
N ALA A 409 9.71 -10.48 1.55
CA ALA A 409 8.98 -10.92 2.75
C ALA A 409 7.62 -10.23 2.92
N ALA A 410 7.49 -8.97 2.50
CA ALA A 410 6.28 -8.16 2.62
C ALA A 410 5.22 -8.44 1.53
N MET A 411 5.58 -9.18 0.48
CA MET A 411 4.66 -9.49 -0.61
C MET A 411 3.71 -10.63 -0.22
N ASP A 412 2.46 -10.54 -0.68
CA ASP A 412 1.46 -11.59 -0.46
C ASP A 412 1.83 -12.87 -1.22
N ASP A 413 2.29 -12.76 -2.47
CA ASP A 413 2.83 -13.86 -3.27
C ASP A 413 4.27 -13.56 -3.74
N PRO A 414 5.29 -13.96 -2.95
CA PRO A 414 6.69 -13.68 -3.27
C PRO A 414 7.31 -14.62 -4.32
N ALA A 415 6.74 -15.81 -4.55
CA ALA A 415 7.38 -16.84 -5.37
C ALA A 415 7.63 -16.41 -6.83
N PRO A 416 6.67 -15.77 -7.55
CA PRO A 416 6.91 -15.31 -8.92
C PRO A 416 8.04 -14.28 -9.03
N GLN A 417 8.22 -13.44 -8.00
CA GLN A 417 9.26 -12.41 -8.00
C GLN A 417 10.64 -12.99 -7.69
N ILE A 418 10.73 -13.96 -6.77
CA ILE A 418 11.96 -14.70 -6.51
C ILE A 418 12.37 -15.50 -7.75
N TYR A 419 11.43 -16.12 -8.46
CA TYR A 419 11.73 -16.81 -9.72
C TYR A 419 12.25 -15.85 -10.80
N ARG A 420 11.64 -14.66 -10.94
CA ARG A 420 12.16 -13.63 -11.85
C ARG A 420 13.57 -13.19 -11.45
N PHE A 421 13.84 -13.05 -10.16
CA PHE A 421 15.18 -12.76 -9.66
C PHE A 421 16.15 -13.86 -10.09
N PHE A 422 15.83 -15.13 -9.82
CA PHE A 422 16.61 -16.29 -10.26
C PHE A 422 16.91 -16.25 -11.77
N PHE A 423 15.88 -16.07 -12.59
CA PHE A 423 16.01 -16.03 -14.04
C PHE A 423 16.96 -14.92 -14.52
N TRP A 424 16.78 -13.69 -14.02
CA TRP A 424 17.62 -12.56 -14.41
C TRP A 424 19.05 -12.69 -13.90
N THR A 425 19.26 -13.24 -12.70
CA THR A 425 20.61 -13.54 -12.19
C THR A 425 21.29 -14.61 -13.03
N LEU A 426 20.58 -15.64 -13.49
CA LEU A 426 21.13 -16.65 -14.41
C LEU A 426 21.54 -16.02 -15.75
N MET A 427 20.71 -15.13 -16.30
CA MET A 427 21.07 -14.36 -17.49
C MET A 427 22.28 -13.45 -17.24
N SER A 428 22.39 -12.85 -16.06
CA SER A 428 23.58 -12.07 -15.67
C SER A 428 24.85 -12.91 -15.68
N VAL A 429 24.83 -14.17 -15.22
CA VAL A 429 26.00 -15.06 -15.29
C VAL A 429 26.46 -15.26 -16.74
N ILE A 430 25.52 -15.49 -17.65
CA ILE A 430 25.81 -15.65 -19.09
C ILE A 430 26.42 -14.37 -19.67
N PHE A 431 25.80 -13.22 -19.42
CA PHE A 431 26.33 -11.94 -19.90
C PHE A 431 27.72 -11.66 -19.31
N SER A 432 27.91 -11.88 -18.01
CA SER A 432 29.20 -11.69 -17.36
C SER A 432 30.27 -12.64 -17.91
N SER A 433 29.94 -13.89 -18.24
CA SER A 433 30.90 -14.80 -18.90
C SER A 433 31.31 -14.29 -20.28
N LEU A 434 30.36 -13.77 -21.07
CA LEU A 434 30.66 -13.20 -22.39
C LEU A 434 31.56 -11.97 -22.25
N TYR A 435 31.25 -11.07 -21.30
CA TYR A 435 32.07 -9.89 -21.07
C TYR A 435 33.47 -10.23 -20.55
N LEU A 436 33.57 -11.17 -19.61
CA LEU A 436 34.83 -11.52 -18.96
C LEU A 436 35.77 -12.30 -19.88
N PHE A 437 35.26 -13.24 -20.68
CA PHE A 437 36.11 -14.09 -21.54
C PHE A 437 36.25 -13.59 -22.98
N LEU A 438 35.29 -12.82 -23.52
CA LEU A 438 35.34 -12.35 -24.92
C LEU A 438 35.69 -10.87 -25.04
N VAL A 439 35.16 -10.02 -24.16
CA VAL A 439 35.29 -8.56 -24.31
C VAL A 439 36.53 -8.07 -23.57
N LEU A 440 36.62 -8.30 -22.26
CA LEU A 440 37.67 -7.81 -21.36
C LEU A 440 39.11 -8.12 -21.82
N PRO A 441 39.45 -9.32 -22.36
CA PRO A 441 40.80 -9.60 -22.84
C PRO A 441 41.26 -8.69 -23.99
N ASN A 442 40.30 -8.15 -24.74
CA ASN A 442 40.55 -7.25 -25.87
C ASN A 442 40.53 -5.76 -25.47
N LEU A 443 40.22 -5.45 -24.21
CA LEU A 443 40.17 -4.08 -23.70
C LEU A 443 41.50 -3.72 -23.02
N HIS A 444 42.15 -2.66 -23.48
CA HIS A 444 43.46 -2.24 -22.93
C HIS A 444 43.41 -0.90 -22.19
N ASP A 445 42.41 -0.06 -22.48
CA ASP A 445 42.26 1.26 -21.86
C ASP A 445 40.86 1.47 -21.28
N PHE A 446 40.77 2.34 -20.28
CA PHE A 446 39.50 2.71 -19.64
C PHE A 446 38.45 3.27 -20.63
N PRO A 447 38.79 4.14 -21.61
CA PRO A 447 37.81 4.59 -22.61
C PRO A 447 37.21 3.44 -23.43
N MET A 448 37.97 2.38 -23.70
CA MET A 448 37.48 1.20 -24.42
C MET A 448 36.49 0.41 -23.57
N LEU A 449 36.74 0.31 -22.26
CA LEU A 449 35.79 -0.25 -21.29
C LEU A 449 34.47 0.54 -21.24
N VAL A 450 34.55 1.88 -21.22
CA VAL A 450 33.37 2.75 -21.26
C VAL A 450 32.55 2.50 -22.54
N LEU A 451 33.20 2.40 -23.70
CA LEU A 451 32.51 2.11 -24.96
C LEU A 451 31.85 0.74 -24.97
N ALA A 452 32.55 -0.29 -24.47
CA ALA A 452 32.01 -1.65 -24.38
C ALA A 452 30.77 -1.72 -23.46
N PHE A 453 30.75 -0.94 -22.38
CA PHE A 453 29.63 -0.93 -21.44
C PHE A 453 28.50 0.02 -21.83
N ALA A 454 28.74 1.00 -22.69
CA ALA A 454 27.76 2.02 -23.04
C ALA A 454 26.43 1.41 -23.52
N VAL A 455 26.46 0.58 -24.56
CA VAL A 455 25.25 0.02 -25.17
C VAL A 455 24.41 -0.79 -24.16
N PRO A 456 24.93 -1.85 -23.49
CA PRO A 456 24.12 -2.65 -22.58
C PRO A 456 23.66 -1.87 -21.35
N PHE A 457 24.53 -1.09 -20.70
CA PHE A 457 24.20 -0.44 -19.43
C PHE A 457 23.32 0.80 -19.62
N ILE A 458 23.37 1.48 -20.77
CA ILE A 458 22.38 2.49 -21.14
C ILE A 458 21.04 1.82 -21.39
N CYS A 459 20.98 0.80 -22.26
CA CYS A 459 19.72 0.09 -22.57
C CYS A 459 19.03 -0.48 -21.32
N ILE A 460 19.78 -1.14 -20.45
CA ILE A 460 19.18 -1.69 -19.22
C ILE A 460 18.82 -0.54 -18.26
N GLY A 461 19.65 0.52 -18.20
CA GLY A 461 19.39 1.73 -17.42
C GLY A 461 18.14 2.51 -17.85
N THR A 462 17.75 2.48 -19.12
CA THR A 462 16.49 3.09 -19.57
C THR A 462 15.28 2.28 -19.14
N LEU A 463 15.41 0.94 -19.19
CA LEU A 463 14.33 0.02 -18.84
C LEU A 463 14.02 0.03 -17.33
N THR A 464 14.92 0.49 -16.46
CA THR A 464 14.62 0.66 -15.03
C THR A 464 13.55 1.74 -14.77
N VAL A 465 13.27 2.63 -15.73
CA VAL A 465 12.18 3.62 -15.59
C VAL A 465 10.80 2.96 -15.73
N GLN A 466 10.72 1.80 -16.39
CA GLN A 466 9.46 1.12 -16.65
C GLN A 466 9.09 0.20 -15.47
N PRO A 467 7.92 0.39 -14.81
CA PRO A 467 7.52 -0.42 -13.66
C PRO A 467 7.48 -1.94 -13.94
N ARG A 468 7.16 -2.32 -15.18
CA ARG A 468 7.10 -3.72 -15.63
C ARG A 468 8.46 -4.43 -15.57
N PHE A 469 9.53 -3.71 -15.87
CA PHE A 469 10.88 -4.27 -15.97
C PHE A 469 11.79 -3.89 -14.81
N TYR A 470 11.42 -2.88 -14.02
CA TYR A 470 12.26 -2.26 -12.98
C TYR A 470 13.06 -3.25 -12.14
N LEU A 471 12.39 -4.22 -11.52
CA LEU A 471 13.05 -5.16 -10.61
C LEU A 471 14.02 -6.09 -11.35
N GLY A 472 13.59 -6.63 -12.50
CA GLY A 472 14.44 -7.50 -13.31
C GLY A 472 15.68 -6.77 -13.82
N THR A 473 15.52 -5.57 -14.39
CA THR A 473 16.62 -4.81 -14.99
C THR A 473 17.59 -4.23 -13.96
N LEU A 474 17.09 -3.79 -12.81
CA LEU A 474 17.95 -3.36 -11.71
C LEU A 474 18.81 -4.52 -11.20
N LEU A 475 18.20 -5.69 -10.99
CA LEU A 475 18.93 -6.87 -10.52
C LEU A 475 19.92 -7.39 -11.57
N THR A 476 19.56 -7.36 -12.86
CA THR A 476 20.49 -7.71 -13.94
C THR A 476 21.71 -6.78 -13.93
N ILE A 477 21.53 -5.46 -13.83
CA ILE A 477 22.65 -4.51 -13.78
C ILE A 477 23.55 -4.80 -12.59
N VAL A 478 22.97 -4.98 -11.40
CA VAL A 478 23.72 -5.13 -10.16
C VAL A 478 24.48 -6.45 -10.16
N ASN A 479 23.83 -7.55 -10.56
CA ASN A 479 24.47 -8.86 -10.60
C ASN A 479 25.49 -8.94 -11.73
N THR A 480 25.19 -8.45 -12.93
CA THR A 480 26.16 -8.45 -14.03
C THR A 480 27.39 -7.61 -13.68
N SER A 481 27.22 -6.42 -13.08
CA SER A 481 28.35 -5.62 -12.59
C SER A 481 29.17 -6.33 -11.50
N THR A 482 28.49 -7.04 -10.58
CA THR A 482 29.14 -7.82 -9.53
C THR A 482 29.90 -9.02 -10.08
N PHE A 483 29.32 -9.75 -11.04
CA PHE A 483 29.87 -10.97 -11.62
C PHE A 483 30.97 -10.72 -12.65
N ILE A 484 30.96 -9.56 -13.34
CA ILE A 484 32.12 -9.15 -14.16
C ILE A 484 33.35 -8.92 -13.27
N SER A 485 33.16 -8.59 -11.98
CA SER A 485 34.22 -8.51 -10.97
C SER A 485 35.45 -7.74 -11.46
N ILE A 486 35.25 -6.50 -11.93
CA ILE A 486 36.35 -5.64 -12.40
C ILE A 486 37.27 -5.37 -11.20
N GLN A 487 38.45 -5.97 -11.24
CA GLN A 487 39.52 -5.83 -10.25
C GLN A 487 40.77 -5.27 -10.94
N GLY A 488 41.73 -4.79 -10.13
CA GLY A 488 42.98 -4.21 -10.64
C GLY A 488 43.89 -5.19 -11.40
N ALA A 489 43.64 -6.50 -11.30
CA ALA A 489 44.34 -7.55 -12.03
C ALA A 489 43.33 -8.48 -12.73
N TYR A 490 43.61 -8.82 -13.99
CA TYR A 490 42.85 -9.83 -14.74
C TYR A 490 43.42 -11.22 -14.41
N ASP A 491 42.68 -12.01 -13.63
CA ASP A 491 42.99 -13.42 -13.35
C ASP A 491 41.68 -14.22 -13.45
N ALA A 492 41.47 -14.84 -14.61
CA ALA A 492 40.19 -15.43 -14.99
C ALA A 492 40.34 -16.94 -15.24
N ASP A 493 40.13 -17.74 -14.19
CA ASP A 493 39.92 -19.19 -14.31
C ASP A 493 38.44 -19.49 -14.57
N PHE A 494 38.14 -20.27 -15.61
CA PHE A 494 36.77 -20.62 -16.00
C PHE A 494 36.02 -21.45 -14.94
N PHE A 495 36.69 -22.40 -14.29
CA PHE A 495 36.08 -23.24 -13.26
C PHE A 495 35.81 -22.45 -11.99
N THR A 496 36.75 -21.61 -11.57
CA THR A 496 36.56 -20.70 -10.43
C THR A 496 35.42 -19.73 -10.73
N PHE A 497 35.40 -19.12 -11.92
CA PHE A 497 34.32 -18.24 -12.36
C PHE A 497 32.96 -18.96 -12.31
N LEU A 498 32.85 -20.16 -12.87
CA LEU A 498 31.60 -20.90 -12.86
C LEU A 498 31.16 -21.25 -11.43
N ASN A 499 32.06 -21.72 -10.58
CA ASN A 499 31.72 -22.11 -9.21
C ASN A 499 31.21 -20.91 -8.40
N SER A 500 31.94 -19.79 -8.42
CA SER A 500 31.57 -18.60 -7.65
C SER A 500 30.30 -17.92 -8.19
N ASN A 501 30.07 -17.92 -9.52
CA ASN A 501 28.91 -17.26 -10.12
C ASN A 501 27.65 -18.15 -10.17
N LEU A 502 27.76 -19.48 -10.18
CA LEU A 502 26.61 -20.39 -10.08
C LEU A 502 26.06 -20.52 -8.65
N ALA A 503 26.89 -20.23 -7.64
CA ALA A 503 26.45 -20.18 -6.24
C ALA A 503 25.26 -19.23 -6.05
N GLY A 504 25.28 -18.06 -6.68
CA GLY A 504 24.20 -17.09 -6.57
C GLY A 504 22.83 -17.59 -7.07
N PRO A 505 22.71 -18.02 -8.34
CA PRO A 505 21.51 -18.68 -8.85
C PRO A 505 21.06 -19.88 -8.01
N ALA A 506 21.97 -20.72 -7.51
CA ALA A 506 21.62 -21.84 -6.64
C ALA A 506 20.93 -21.37 -5.34
N GLY A 507 21.45 -20.30 -4.72
CA GLY A 507 20.82 -19.67 -3.55
C GLY A 507 19.43 -19.11 -3.83
N LEU A 508 19.22 -18.49 -4.99
CA LEU A 508 17.91 -17.98 -5.41
C LEU A 508 16.92 -19.11 -5.71
N LEU A 509 17.39 -20.20 -6.31
CA LEU A 509 16.59 -21.40 -6.53
C LEU A 509 16.17 -22.04 -5.20
N PHE A 510 17.09 -22.12 -4.24
CA PHE A 510 16.78 -22.54 -2.88
C PHE A 510 15.71 -21.63 -2.25
N ALA A 511 15.88 -20.31 -2.32
CA ALA A 511 14.89 -19.36 -1.78
C ALA A 511 13.52 -19.48 -2.46
N PHE A 512 13.47 -19.75 -3.76
CA PHE A 512 12.24 -20.00 -4.50
C PHE A 512 11.53 -21.26 -3.99
N ILE A 513 12.25 -22.39 -3.92
CA ILE A 513 11.71 -23.66 -3.41
C ILE A 513 11.26 -23.51 -1.95
N TRP A 514 12.09 -22.89 -1.11
CA TRP A 514 11.79 -22.60 0.28
C TRP A 514 10.49 -21.81 0.43
N THR A 515 10.31 -20.80 -0.41
CA THR A 515 9.12 -19.96 -0.41
C THR A 515 7.86 -20.74 -0.80
N LEU A 516 7.94 -21.61 -1.82
CA LEU A 516 6.83 -22.46 -2.22
C LEU A 516 6.42 -23.44 -1.10
N VAL A 517 7.40 -23.98 -0.36
CA VAL A 517 7.15 -24.93 0.73
C VAL A 517 6.59 -24.21 1.97
N MET A 518 7.21 -23.11 2.37
CA MET A 518 6.83 -22.42 3.61
C MET A 518 5.56 -21.59 3.43
N ARG A 519 5.44 -20.84 2.33
CA ARG A 519 4.29 -19.96 2.02
C ARG A 519 3.42 -20.53 0.90
N PRO A 520 2.62 -21.58 1.15
CA PRO A 520 1.65 -22.04 0.16
C PRO A 520 0.42 -21.11 0.05
N PHE A 521 0.37 -20.02 0.83
CA PHE A 521 -0.81 -19.18 0.95
C PHE A 521 -0.90 -18.18 -0.22
N GLY A 522 -1.92 -18.32 -1.07
CA GLY A 522 -2.20 -17.35 -2.13
C GLY A 522 -2.88 -16.06 -1.64
N VAL A 523 -3.03 -15.08 -2.54
CA VAL A 523 -3.70 -13.79 -2.29
C VAL A 523 -5.12 -13.97 -1.71
N GLU A 524 -5.81 -15.06 -2.07
CA GLU A 524 -7.14 -15.39 -1.56
C GLU A 524 -7.20 -15.62 -0.05
N LEU A 525 -6.20 -16.29 0.52
CA LEU A 525 -6.14 -16.53 1.97
C LEU A 525 -5.83 -15.24 2.72
N ALA A 526 -4.98 -14.38 2.15
CA ALA A 526 -4.73 -13.05 2.68
C ALA A 526 -6.00 -12.19 2.66
N ALA A 527 -6.78 -12.24 1.57
CA ALA A 527 -8.09 -11.58 1.47
C ALA A 527 -9.08 -12.12 2.52
N LYS A 528 -9.27 -13.44 2.62
CA LYS A 528 -10.13 -14.07 3.64
C LYS A 528 -9.73 -13.68 5.06
N ARG A 529 -8.43 -13.67 5.37
CA ARG A 529 -7.91 -13.23 6.66
C ARG A 529 -8.22 -11.76 6.93
N MET A 530 -8.11 -10.89 5.92
CA MET A 530 -8.45 -9.47 6.02
C MET A 530 -9.94 -9.26 6.28
N THR A 531 -10.82 -10.06 5.65
CA THR A 531 -12.26 -10.08 5.95
C THR A 531 -12.53 -10.44 7.41
N ARG A 532 -11.89 -11.50 7.93
CA ARG A 532 -12.05 -11.90 9.34
C ARG A 532 -11.56 -10.81 10.29
N PHE A 533 -10.46 -10.14 9.94
CA PHE A 533 -10.00 -8.98 10.69
C PHE A 533 -11.04 -7.85 10.69
N ALA A 534 -11.65 -7.51 9.55
CA ALA A 534 -12.72 -6.52 9.49
C ALA A 534 -13.93 -6.89 10.37
N TRP A 535 -14.34 -8.17 10.39
CA TRP A 535 -15.39 -8.64 11.29
C TRP A 535 -15.01 -8.55 12.75
N ARG A 536 -13.74 -8.81 13.08
CA ARG A 536 -13.23 -8.68 14.45
C ARG A 536 -13.24 -7.24 14.93
N ASP A 537 -12.91 -6.27 14.08
CA ASP A 537 -13.00 -4.84 14.42
C ASP A 537 -14.45 -4.43 14.70
N ILE A 538 -15.41 -4.97 13.94
CA ILE A 538 -16.84 -4.71 14.20
C ILE A 538 -17.26 -5.27 15.56
N VAL A 539 -16.82 -6.48 15.92
CA VAL A 539 -17.07 -7.05 17.24
C VAL A 539 -16.41 -6.20 18.33
N GLU A 540 -15.16 -5.78 18.15
CA GLU A 540 -14.44 -4.90 19.08
C GLU A 540 -15.14 -3.54 19.27
N MET A 541 -15.74 -2.98 18.20
CA MET A 541 -16.56 -1.77 18.32
C MET A 541 -17.81 -1.95 19.19
N THR A 542 -18.33 -3.17 19.33
CA THR A 542 -19.51 -3.44 20.17
C THR A 542 -19.15 -3.70 21.64
N GLU A 543 -17.87 -3.85 21.96
CA GLU A 543 -17.41 -4.01 23.33
C GLU A 543 -17.39 -2.66 24.08
N PRO A 544 -17.62 -2.66 25.42
CA PRO A 544 -17.59 -1.45 26.21
C PRO A 544 -16.21 -0.79 26.19
N ALA A 545 -16.11 0.39 25.58
CA ALA A 545 -14.89 1.18 25.52
C ALA A 545 -15.23 2.68 25.46
N THR A 546 -14.20 3.52 25.55
CA THR A 546 -14.36 4.97 25.38
C THR A 546 -14.56 5.33 23.90
N LEU A 547 -15.22 6.45 23.64
CA LEU A 547 -15.41 6.94 22.26
C LEU A 547 -14.08 7.18 21.52
N ALA A 548 -13.00 7.51 22.26
CA ALA A 548 -11.67 7.68 21.67
C ALA A 548 -11.10 6.34 21.15
N GLU A 549 -11.30 5.25 21.90
CA GLU A 549 -10.89 3.90 21.50
C GLU A 549 -11.71 3.42 20.30
N HIS A 550 -13.04 3.57 20.30
CA HIS A 550 -13.88 3.22 19.14
C HIS A 550 -13.51 4.02 17.88
N ARG A 551 -13.17 5.32 18.03
CA ARG A 551 -12.66 6.13 16.91
C ARG A 551 -11.33 5.59 16.38
N GLN A 552 -10.46 5.10 17.24
CA GLN A 552 -9.19 4.50 16.83
C GLN A 552 -9.42 3.21 16.03
N VAL A 553 -10.39 2.36 16.43
CA VAL A 553 -10.81 1.18 15.65
C VAL A 553 -11.32 1.62 14.28
N GLY A 554 -12.17 2.65 14.20
CA GLY A 554 -12.67 3.18 12.92
C GLY A 554 -11.58 3.65 11.96
N VAL A 555 -10.52 4.30 12.49
CA VAL A 555 -9.34 4.67 11.69
C VAL A 555 -8.62 3.42 11.14
N GLN A 556 -8.48 2.37 11.97
CA GLN A 556 -7.82 1.13 11.55
C GLN A 556 -8.63 0.38 10.49
N MET A 557 -9.96 0.37 10.61
CA MET A 557 -10.85 -0.26 9.63
C MET A 557 -10.70 0.39 8.24
N LEU A 558 -10.58 1.71 8.17
CA LEU A 558 -10.33 2.45 6.93
C LEU A 558 -8.99 2.07 6.29
N ASP A 559 -7.92 2.10 7.08
CA ASP A 559 -6.59 1.71 6.62
C ASP A 559 -6.55 0.27 6.12
N ARG A 560 -7.24 -0.64 6.82
CA ARG A 560 -7.36 -2.04 6.44
C ARG A 560 -8.17 -2.24 5.17
N LEU A 561 -9.24 -1.47 4.96
CA LEU A 561 -10.00 -1.49 3.72
C LEU A 561 -9.11 -1.16 2.51
N MET A 562 -8.24 -0.15 2.60
CA MET A 562 -7.34 0.22 1.50
C MET A 562 -6.30 -0.84 1.18
N GLN A 563 -5.94 -1.66 2.17
CA GLN A 563 -5.11 -2.85 1.96
C GLN A 563 -5.92 -4.03 1.40
N HIS A 564 -7.20 -4.12 1.73
CA HIS A 564 -8.07 -5.21 1.33
C HIS A 564 -8.55 -5.09 -0.13
N LEU A 565 -8.98 -3.90 -0.56
CA LEU A 565 -9.56 -3.65 -1.88
C LEU A 565 -8.65 -4.11 -3.05
N PRO A 566 -7.33 -3.87 -3.07
CA PRO A 566 -6.45 -4.37 -4.13
C PRO A 566 -6.43 -5.90 -4.21
N ARG A 567 -6.49 -6.58 -3.06
CA ARG A 567 -6.48 -8.05 -2.99
C ARG A 567 -7.78 -8.63 -3.55
N LEU A 568 -8.92 -8.03 -3.18
CA LEU A 568 -10.23 -8.41 -3.72
C LEU A 568 -10.29 -8.22 -5.23
N SER A 569 -9.75 -7.10 -5.73
CA SER A 569 -9.68 -6.83 -7.17
C SER A 569 -8.80 -7.85 -7.90
N GLN A 570 -7.66 -8.28 -7.33
CA GLN A 570 -6.80 -9.31 -7.91
C GLN A 570 -7.46 -10.69 -7.95
N THR A 571 -8.28 -11.02 -6.96
CA THR A 571 -8.97 -12.32 -6.87
C THR A 571 -10.35 -12.31 -7.55
N GLY A 572 -10.77 -11.19 -8.15
CA GLY A 572 -12.10 -11.04 -8.76
C GLY A 572 -13.27 -11.13 -7.75
N GLN A 573 -13.01 -10.92 -6.46
CA GLN A 573 -14.04 -10.96 -5.42
C GLN A 573 -14.78 -9.62 -5.32
N ASP A 574 -16.05 -9.66 -4.92
CA ASP A 574 -16.86 -8.46 -4.77
C ASP A 574 -16.31 -7.56 -3.64
N SER A 575 -15.81 -6.40 -4.05
CA SER A 575 -15.27 -5.39 -3.14
C SER A 575 -16.36 -4.56 -2.45
N GLY A 576 -17.61 -4.56 -2.95
CA GLY A 576 -18.75 -3.86 -2.34
C GLY A 576 -19.06 -4.39 -0.95
N VAL A 577 -18.93 -5.71 -0.78
CA VAL A 577 -19.09 -6.41 0.50
C VAL A 577 -18.13 -5.87 1.59
N ALA A 578 -16.88 -5.58 1.24
CA ALA A 578 -15.90 -5.03 2.18
C ALA A 578 -16.19 -3.57 2.56
N LEU A 579 -16.71 -2.77 1.63
CA LEU A 579 -17.18 -1.41 1.92
C LEU A 579 -18.36 -1.43 2.89
N ARG A 580 -19.28 -2.38 2.73
CA ARG A 580 -20.44 -2.55 3.61
C ARG A 580 -20.06 -2.87 5.04
N ASP A 581 -19.07 -3.73 5.25
CA ASP A 581 -18.55 -4.01 6.60
C ASP A 581 -17.95 -2.77 7.26
N LEU A 582 -17.19 -1.97 6.48
CA LEU A 582 -16.71 -0.69 6.99
C LEU A 582 -17.87 0.24 7.37
N ARG A 583 -18.91 0.32 6.53
CA ARG A 583 -20.09 1.14 6.81
C ARG A 583 -20.84 0.68 8.05
N VAL A 584 -20.92 -0.62 8.33
CA VAL A 584 -21.45 -1.12 9.61
C VAL A 584 -20.66 -0.53 10.77
N GLY A 585 -19.32 -0.60 10.73
CA GLY A 585 -18.46 -0.01 11.76
C GLY A 585 -18.64 1.50 11.92
N LEU A 586 -18.70 2.26 10.82
CA LEU A 586 -18.91 3.72 10.87
C LEU A 586 -20.29 4.08 11.45
N ASN A 587 -21.36 3.36 11.10
CA ASN A 587 -22.68 3.60 11.69
C ASN A 587 -22.75 3.18 13.17
N LEU A 588 -22.07 2.10 13.57
CA LEU A 588 -21.92 1.75 14.99
C LEU A 588 -21.21 2.87 15.76
N LEU A 589 -20.16 3.45 15.17
CA LEU A 589 -19.43 4.56 15.77
C LEU A 589 -20.33 5.81 15.94
N ASP A 590 -21.21 6.09 14.97
CA ASP A 590 -22.22 7.15 15.09
C ASP A 590 -23.22 6.86 16.21
N LEU A 591 -23.73 5.63 16.29
CA LEU A 591 -24.60 5.21 17.39
C LEU A 591 -23.92 5.44 18.74
N LEU A 592 -22.70 4.92 18.92
CA LEU A 592 -21.95 5.02 20.17
C LEU A 592 -21.61 6.47 20.55
N ALA A 593 -21.39 7.35 19.57
CA ALA A 593 -21.10 8.76 19.81
C ALA A 593 -22.31 9.56 20.34
N TYR A 594 -23.50 9.27 19.82
CA TYR A 594 -24.72 10.04 20.14
C TYR A 594 -25.63 9.35 21.15
N MET A 595 -25.51 8.03 21.34
CA MET A 595 -26.32 7.23 22.27
C MET A 595 -26.29 7.72 23.73
N PRO A 596 -25.17 8.24 24.27
CA PRO A 596 -25.17 8.81 25.63
C PRO A 596 -26.11 10.00 25.83
N ARG A 597 -26.58 10.62 24.74
CA ARG A 597 -27.50 11.76 24.76
C ARG A 597 -28.97 11.35 24.60
N ALA A 598 -29.25 10.07 24.37
CA ALA A 598 -30.62 9.54 24.27
C ALA A 598 -31.21 9.27 25.65
N GLY A 599 -32.55 9.28 25.75
CA GLY A 599 -33.29 8.88 26.93
C GLY A 599 -33.06 7.40 27.28
N GLN A 600 -33.35 7.04 28.53
CA GLN A 600 -32.99 5.74 29.08
C GLN A 600 -33.57 4.56 28.27
N GLN A 601 -34.86 4.63 27.92
CA GLN A 601 -35.53 3.56 27.17
C GLN A 601 -34.94 3.39 25.76
N ALA A 602 -34.69 4.49 25.05
CA ALA A 602 -34.07 4.44 23.73
C ALA A 602 -32.63 3.90 23.82
N ARG A 603 -31.88 4.32 24.83
CA ARG A 603 -30.51 3.87 25.09
C ARG A 603 -30.42 2.37 25.34
N GLU A 604 -31.31 1.79 26.15
CA GLU A 604 -31.36 0.34 26.40
C GLU A 604 -31.63 -0.45 25.11
N ARG A 605 -32.55 0.03 24.26
CA ARG A 605 -32.84 -0.58 22.95
C ARG A 605 -31.66 -0.46 21.98
N LEU A 606 -31.00 0.70 21.95
CA LEU A 606 -29.82 0.91 21.13
C LEU A 606 -28.64 0.03 21.56
N ASN A 607 -28.42 -0.14 22.87
CA ASN A 607 -27.44 -1.10 23.39
C ASN A 607 -27.73 -2.53 22.93
N THR A 608 -29.00 -2.95 22.99
CA THR A 608 -29.42 -4.28 22.48
C THR A 608 -29.04 -4.44 21.01
N VAL A 609 -29.26 -3.41 20.17
CA VAL A 609 -28.87 -3.45 18.75
C VAL A 609 -27.35 -3.57 18.59
N VAL A 610 -26.57 -2.81 19.35
CA VAL A 610 -25.09 -2.89 19.31
C VAL A 610 -24.62 -4.30 19.68
N GLU A 611 -25.15 -4.89 20.77
CA GLU A 611 -24.83 -6.24 21.20
C GLU A 611 -25.20 -7.30 20.15
N GLU A 612 -26.37 -7.18 19.52
CA GLU A 612 -26.83 -8.13 18.49
C GLU A 612 -26.01 -8.04 17.19
N VAL A 613 -25.55 -6.84 16.81
CA VAL A 613 -24.61 -6.68 15.68
C VAL A 613 -23.28 -7.36 16.01
N GLY A 614 -22.77 -7.18 17.22
CA GLY A 614 -21.56 -7.85 17.70
C GLY A 614 -21.71 -9.37 17.68
N ALA A 615 -22.83 -9.89 18.18
CA ALA A 615 -23.15 -11.31 18.16
C ALA A 615 -23.25 -11.88 16.72
N HIS A 616 -23.80 -11.11 15.77
CA HIS A 616 -23.88 -11.50 14.36
C HIS A 616 -22.49 -11.64 13.74
N TYR A 617 -21.62 -10.64 13.87
CA TYR A 617 -20.27 -10.70 13.32
C TYR A 617 -19.37 -11.72 14.06
N ALA A 618 -19.61 -11.96 15.35
CA ALA A 618 -19.00 -13.06 16.08
C ALA A 618 -19.46 -14.44 15.57
N ALA A 619 -20.72 -14.57 15.10
CA ALA A 619 -21.20 -15.77 14.44
C ALA A 619 -20.55 -15.97 13.06
N CYS A 620 -20.41 -14.90 12.26
CA CYS A 620 -19.65 -14.94 10.99
C CYS A 620 -18.20 -15.38 11.21
N LEU A 621 -17.54 -14.86 12.25
CA LEU A 621 -16.17 -15.26 12.62
C LEU A 621 -16.05 -16.74 12.97
N ARG A 622 -17.02 -17.29 13.71
CA ARG A 622 -17.08 -18.71 14.10
C ARG A 622 -17.37 -19.62 12.91
N ALA A 623 -18.29 -19.22 12.04
CA ALA A 623 -18.64 -19.96 10.82
C ALA A 623 -17.50 -19.92 9.79
N GLY A 624 -16.71 -18.85 9.76
CA GLY A 624 -15.70 -18.63 8.74
C GLY A 624 -16.25 -18.02 7.44
N ASP A 625 -17.56 -17.87 7.35
CA ASP A 625 -18.30 -17.33 6.20
C ASP A 625 -19.30 -16.25 6.64
N ARG A 626 -19.71 -15.41 5.68
CA ARG A 626 -20.71 -14.38 5.92
C ARG A 626 -22.08 -15.02 6.09
N LEU A 627 -22.72 -14.74 7.23
CA LEU A 627 -24.08 -15.16 7.51
C LEU A 627 -25.08 -14.05 7.12
N HIS A 628 -26.34 -14.44 6.95
CA HIS A 628 -27.43 -13.48 6.79
C HIS A 628 -27.75 -12.81 8.15
N ALA A 629 -28.11 -11.53 8.10
CA ALA A 629 -28.50 -10.79 9.30
C ALA A 629 -29.75 -11.43 9.94
N PRO A 630 -29.75 -11.73 11.26
CA PRO A 630 -30.89 -12.37 11.91
C PRO A 630 -32.15 -11.50 11.83
N ALA A 631 -33.31 -12.09 11.53
CA ALA A 631 -34.58 -11.38 11.52
C ALA A 631 -34.91 -10.71 12.88
N ALA A 632 -34.42 -11.27 13.99
CA ALA A 632 -34.55 -10.69 15.32
C ALA A 632 -33.83 -9.33 15.44
N LEU A 633 -32.59 -9.25 14.95
CA LEU A 633 -31.80 -8.01 14.94
C LEU A 633 -32.54 -6.90 14.19
N LEU A 634 -33.08 -7.21 13.00
CA LEU A 634 -33.83 -6.25 12.19
C LEU A 634 -35.10 -5.74 12.87
N ARG A 635 -35.80 -6.60 13.62
CA ARG A 635 -36.96 -6.21 14.43
C ARG A 635 -36.57 -5.35 15.62
N ASN A 636 -35.45 -5.64 16.27
CA ASN A 636 -34.97 -4.85 17.41
C ASN A 636 -34.43 -3.48 16.99
N MET A 637 -33.83 -3.37 15.80
CA MET A 637 -33.51 -2.08 15.18
C MET A 637 -34.76 -1.22 14.97
N GLU A 638 -35.85 -1.83 14.51
CA GLU A 638 -37.12 -1.11 14.33
C GLU A 638 -37.74 -0.69 15.66
N ARG A 639 -37.66 -1.53 16.69
CA ARG A 639 -38.07 -1.16 18.07
C ARG A 639 -37.22 -0.03 18.64
N ALA A 640 -35.91 -0.02 18.37
CA ALA A 640 -35.03 1.07 18.79
C ALA A 640 -35.38 2.39 18.08
N ARG A 641 -35.71 2.34 16.79
CA ARG A 641 -36.22 3.49 16.03
C ARG A 641 -37.50 4.04 16.64
N LEU A 642 -38.48 3.18 16.93
CA LEU A 642 -39.74 3.60 17.56
C LEU A 642 -39.52 4.19 18.95
N ALA A 643 -38.59 3.64 19.75
CA ALA A 643 -38.25 4.20 21.05
C ALA A 643 -37.65 5.61 20.95
N LEU A 644 -36.87 5.91 19.89
CA LEU A 644 -36.37 7.27 19.62
C LEU A 644 -37.46 8.25 19.19
N ASN A 645 -38.60 7.78 18.69
CA ASN A 645 -39.75 8.64 18.39
C ASN A 645 -40.53 9.01 19.66
N LEU A 646 -40.52 8.14 20.67
CA LEU A 646 -41.18 8.40 21.96
C LEU A 646 -40.33 9.25 22.92
N ASP A 647 -39.07 9.48 22.58
CA ASP A 647 -38.08 10.21 23.38
C ASP A 647 -38.19 11.75 23.21
N GLU A 648 -39.39 12.26 22.88
CA GLU A 648 -39.68 13.68 22.57
C GLU A 648 -39.40 14.66 23.73
N LEU A 649 -39.08 14.18 24.93
CA LEU A 649 -38.95 14.98 26.15
C LEU A 649 -37.53 15.50 26.46
N TYR A 650 -36.52 15.24 25.63
CA TYR A 650 -35.16 15.75 25.86
C TYR A 650 -34.75 16.85 24.87
N GLU A 651 -34.33 18.00 25.43
CA GLU A 651 -33.94 19.28 24.80
C GLU A 651 -32.75 19.25 23.80
N ARG A 652 -32.50 18.15 23.08
CA ARG A 652 -31.37 18.04 22.13
C ARG A 652 -31.78 17.36 20.83
N GLY A 653 -32.58 18.06 20.01
CA GLY A 653 -33.09 17.59 18.71
C GLY A 653 -32.03 17.07 17.74
N ASP A 654 -30.78 17.54 17.85
CA ASP A 654 -29.67 17.08 17.00
C ASP A 654 -29.31 15.59 17.23
N ALA A 655 -29.33 15.13 18.48
CA ALA A 655 -28.89 13.76 18.81
C ALA A 655 -29.85 12.69 18.28
N ARG A 656 -31.16 12.95 18.37
CA ARG A 656 -32.20 12.05 17.84
C ARG A 656 -32.03 11.84 16.34
N THR A 657 -31.83 12.93 15.59
CA THR A 657 -31.68 12.89 14.12
C THR A 657 -30.46 12.05 13.71
N HIS A 658 -29.31 12.28 14.35
CA HIS A 658 -28.10 11.48 14.09
C HIS A 658 -28.29 9.99 14.42
N LEU A 659 -28.95 9.66 15.53
CA LEU A 659 -29.24 8.26 15.89
C LEU A 659 -30.17 7.57 14.90
N LEU A 660 -31.19 8.28 14.39
CA LEU A 660 -32.09 7.77 13.35
C LEU A 660 -31.35 7.53 12.03
N HIS A 661 -30.47 8.45 11.61
CA HIS A 661 -29.64 8.27 10.41
C HIS A 661 -28.65 7.11 10.55
N ALA A 662 -28.04 6.96 11.73
CA ALA A 662 -27.11 5.87 12.00
C ALA A 662 -27.82 4.50 12.03
N LEU A 663 -29.02 4.40 12.63
CA LEU A 663 -29.85 3.18 12.56
C LEU A 663 -30.28 2.85 11.13
N SER A 664 -30.69 3.86 10.36
CA SER A 664 -31.07 3.69 8.95
C SER A 664 -29.89 3.20 8.11
N GLY A 665 -28.73 3.86 8.24
CA GLY A 665 -27.49 3.48 7.56
C GLY A 665 -26.99 2.08 7.95
N LEU A 666 -27.04 1.74 9.24
CA LEU A 666 -26.70 0.40 9.74
C LEU A 666 -27.60 -0.68 9.12
N ARG A 667 -28.90 -0.39 9.00
CA ARG A 667 -29.87 -1.32 8.42
C ARG A 667 -29.60 -1.58 6.94
N LEU A 668 -29.34 -0.51 6.18
CA LEU A 668 -28.98 -0.60 4.77
C LEU A 668 -27.65 -1.35 4.56
N ALA A 669 -26.66 -1.11 5.43
CA ALA A 669 -25.38 -1.82 5.35
C ALA A 669 -25.53 -3.33 5.62
N LEU A 670 -26.39 -3.74 6.56
CA LEU A 670 -26.68 -5.14 6.87
C LEU A 670 -27.54 -5.84 5.81
N LEU A 671 -28.46 -5.12 5.16
CA LEU A 671 -29.38 -5.62 4.13
C LEU A 671 -29.32 -4.77 2.85
N PRO A 672 -28.50 -5.16 1.87
CA PRO A 672 -28.36 -4.41 0.62
C PRO A 672 -29.54 -4.75 -0.30
N GLY A 673 -30.23 -3.74 -0.83
CA GLY A 673 -31.24 -3.94 -1.89
C GLY A 673 -32.48 -4.80 -1.55
N VAL A 674 -32.56 -5.41 -0.36
CA VAL A 674 -33.70 -6.23 0.08
C VAL A 674 -34.01 -5.92 1.54
N GLU A 675 -34.76 -4.86 1.79
CA GLU A 675 -35.57 -4.81 3.00
C GLU A 675 -36.75 -5.81 2.80
N VAL A 676 -36.54 -7.10 3.09
CA VAL A 676 -37.67 -8.00 3.30
C VAL A 676 -38.45 -7.44 4.48
N MET A 677 -39.67 -6.98 4.22
CA MET A 677 -40.65 -6.68 5.26
C MET A 677 -40.86 -7.94 6.09
N LEU A 678 -40.69 -7.81 7.40
CA LEU A 678 -41.55 -8.52 8.33
C LEU A 678 -42.54 -7.48 8.84
N GLU A 679 -43.48 -7.09 7.99
CA GLU A 679 -44.77 -6.68 8.54
C GLU A 679 -45.43 -7.93 9.15
N PRO A 680 -46.10 -7.82 10.30
CA PRO A 680 -46.75 -8.98 10.93
C PRO A 680 -47.84 -9.65 10.09
N ALA A 681 -48.21 -9.09 8.93
CA ALA A 681 -49.40 -9.47 8.16
C ALA A 681 -49.13 -10.24 6.86
N GLU A 682 -47.89 -10.33 6.37
CA GLU A 682 -47.62 -11.03 5.11
C GLU A 682 -46.47 -12.03 5.27
N GLN A 683 -46.84 -13.29 5.53
CA GLN A 683 -45.97 -14.42 5.25
C GLN A 683 -45.89 -14.58 3.74
N PRO A 684 -44.71 -14.46 3.09
CA PRO A 684 -44.60 -14.85 1.70
C PRO A 684 -44.80 -16.37 1.61
N GLN A 685 -45.82 -16.81 0.86
CA GLN A 685 -45.89 -18.19 0.40
C GLN A 685 -44.63 -18.45 -0.42
N LEU A 686 -43.81 -19.39 0.03
CA LEU A 686 -42.67 -19.89 -0.74
C LEU A 686 -43.20 -20.38 -2.12
N PRO A 687 -42.53 -20.05 -3.22
CA PRO A 687 -42.88 -20.63 -4.52
C PRO A 687 -42.75 -22.15 -4.42
N PRO A 688 -43.71 -22.93 -4.96
CA PRO A 688 -43.64 -24.38 -4.91
C PRO A 688 -42.45 -24.86 -5.74
N GLY A 689 -41.48 -25.54 -5.11
CA GLY A 689 -40.49 -26.34 -5.84
C GLY A 689 -38.99 -26.15 -5.56
N LEU A 690 -38.55 -25.68 -4.38
CA LEU A 690 -37.12 -25.78 -3.99
C LEU A 690 -36.95 -26.52 -2.65
N ASP A 691 -37.52 -27.71 -2.58
CA ASP A 691 -37.05 -28.76 -1.68
C ASP A 691 -35.89 -29.52 -2.35
N GLY A 692 -34.66 -29.23 -1.91
CA GLY A 692 -33.53 -30.15 -1.96
C GLY A 692 -32.79 -30.33 -3.29
N ALA A 693 -31.59 -29.73 -3.40
CA ALA A 693 -30.33 -30.40 -3.78
C ALA A 693 -29.20 -29.37 -3.94
N PRO A 694 -27.93 -29.74 -3.63
CA PRO A 694 -26.78 -28.85 -3.74
C PRO A 694 -26.20 -28.88 -5.16
N LEU A 695 -25.75 -27.72 -5.65
CA LEU A 695 -24.71 -27.61 -6.69
C LEU A 695 -23.78 -26.47 -6.33
#